data_AF-W7M680-F1
#
_entry.id   AF-W7M680-F1
#
_cell.length_a   1.000
_cell.length_b   1.000
_cell.length_c   1.000
_cell.angle_alpha   90.00
_cell.angle_beta   90.00
_cell.angle_gamma   90.00
#
_symmetry.space_group_name_H-M   'P 1'
#
loop_
_entity.id
_entity.type
_entity.pdbx_description
1 polymer ?
#
loop_
_entity_poly.entity_id
_entity_poly.type
_entity_poly.pdbx_seq_one_letter_code
_entity_poly.pdbx_strand_id
1 'polypeptide(L)'
;MLMTDRDDEIRELRRQLEAANEREKAAQEREEAARQREESLRRDQRNTSYHEYLRLCHEELFMTLTVQDKARSSSGGTTDVTGKYYPLTLRPWDGFLDGQRRCHTIIEETVPELLLPSRNDVRAVARASNKRPVASEEDLRTFEHLAIEDPVENVFAVFGPRSQTCPGGQELDCKAITFENHCLSLTEPDDTDSDDGDIDEIFVKPMHRQPGSKKRMALHRRIPRKRGPDKWAIRTTLAGEKYAAFPGEYKAAHKIPAESFQKAMCKEDLFTRVILKISSGKVSTDGETRLQEQMEETVAKALAQTFHYMIHLGSSCGYLTAGKALIFLHIEDDPTVLYHHISQPDIDAKGLDGTVDPFYTAVAQLAAFCLQTCREPGKSNLWKEKAILRLSKWPQPYTEMRGGTTEEESPQSIHSASSYAGSVTAAQKLTVQLRQRTRASCNPQQQPDADNDTSDEESAGGASRRSHGLQASLEAKAPGSNKRKDITSGSEEGPSNEELELESRPYCTQDCLLGLKRNQFLDEKCPNVALHRSITGSMAHPINAARLLDLLHKDLTPPVRRLCSIRPLDGCGKYGRTGALFKISSRRYGYTFVGKGTFAAAVGSLEHEEKVYRRMEPLQGHHVPVCLGSIALVTPFTLPAADIVHMLLMAWAGDAVTIKGNGLSEWLRFRQLLLTCGVIHNDMRQENLLWNSERGHLLLIDFDLATILPDMRQTQLKRLSKKRKRHLHDPVTIKYSTGSNWYQQLIT
;
A
#
# COMPACT_ATOMS: atom_id res chain seq x y z
N MET A 1 -9.77 31.24 97.64
CA MET A 1 -8.83 30.31 96.95
C MET A 1 -9.55 29.26 96.09
N LEU A 2 -10.87 29.04 96.24
CA LEU A 2 -11.65 28.08 95.42
C LEU A 2 -12.24 28.65 94.11
N MET A 3 -12.25 29.97 93.90
CA MET A 3 -12.83 30.60 92.68
C MET A 3 -11.80 30.78 91.55
N THR A 4 -10.52 30.96 91.87
CA THR A 4 -9.44 31.12 90.87
C THR A 4 -9.12 29.82 90.13
N ASP A 5 -9.29 28.68 90.80
CA ASP A 5 -9.05 27.34 90.25
C ASP A 5 -10.07 27.00 89.14
N ARG A 6 -11.31 27.49 89.29
CA ARG A 6 -12.42 27.24 88.36
C ARG A 6 -12.32 28.07 87.08
N ASP A 7 -11.78 29.28 87.18
CA ASP A 7 -11.56 30.16 86.02
C ASP A 7 -10.34 29.72 85.17
N ASP A 8 -9.33 29.11 85.81
CA ASP A 8 -8.21 28.48 85.11
C ASP A 8 -8.64 27.21 84.38
N GLU A 9 -9.51 26.40 85.01
CA GLU A 9 -10.11 25.22 84.39
C GLU A 9 -10.99 25.57 83.17
N ILE A 10 -11.78 26.65 83.24
CA ILE A 10 -12.58 27.14 82.10
C ILE A 10 -11.69 27.61 80.95
N ARG A 11 -10.57 28.29 81.23
CA ARG A 11 -9.62 28.73 80.20
C ARG A 11 -8.93 27.56 79.51
N GLU A 12 -8.52 26.55 80.28
CA GLU A 12 -7.91 25.35 79.73
C GLU A 12 -8.91 24.55 78.90
N LEU A 13 -10.17 24.43 79.34
CA LEU A 13 -11.24 23.79 78.57
C LEU A 13 -11.54 24.52 77.25
N ARG A 14 -11.52 25.87 77.24
CA ARG A 14 -11.68 26.66 76.00
C ARG A 14 -10.52 26.43 75.03
N ARG A 15 -9.28 26.41 75.53
CA ARG A 15 -8.09 26.12 74.73
C ARG A 15 -8.14 24.71 74.14
N GLN A 16 -8.60 23.73 74.92
CA GLN A 16 -8.80 22.36 74.46
C GLN A 16 -9.91 22.24 73.42
N LEU A 17 -11.01 22.98 73.57
CA LEU A 17 -12.11 23.02 72.60
C LEU A 17 -11.69 23.68 71.27
N GLU A 18 -10.96 24.81 71.33
CA GLU A 18 -10.40 25.47 70.16
C GLU A 18 -9.40 24.57 69.43
N ALA A 19 -8.47 23.95 70.17
CA ALA A 19 -7.52 22.99 69.59
C ALA A 19 -8.21 21.74 69.03
N ALA A 20 -9.31 21.28 69.63
CA ALA A 20 -10.10 20.17 69.10
C ALA A 20 -10.82 20.56 67.80
N ASN A 21 -11.42 21.77 67.75
CA ASN A 21 -12.10 22.30 66.57
C ASN A 21 -11.12 22.56 65.40
N GLU A 22 -9.91 23.06 65.69
CA GLU A 22 -8.85 23.20 64.68
C GLU A 22 -8.38 21.84 64.14
N ARG A 23 -8.23 20.82 65.01
CA ARG A 23 -7.90 19.46 64.58
C ARG A 23 -9.01 18.84 63.74
N GLU A 24 -10.26 19.09 64.07
CA GLU A 24 -11.42 18.60 63.32
C GLU A 24 -11.50 19.26 61.93
N LYS A 25 -11.34 20.58 61.83
CA LYS A 25 -11.24 21.29 60.54
C LYS A 25 -10.07 20.79 59.70
N ALA A 26 -8.89 20.65 60.30
CA ALA A 26 -7.73 20.12 59.60
C ALA A 26 -7.92 18.65 59.15
N ALA A 27 -8.69 17.85 59.89
CA ALA A 27 -9.06 16.50 59.49
C ALA A 27 -10.04 16.49 58.31
N GLN A 28 -11.06 17.36 58.34
CA GLN A 28 -12.02 17.54 57.25
C GLN A 28 -11.33 18.01 55.96
N GLU A 29 -10.47 19.02 56.03
CA GLU A 29 -9.69 19.50 54.88
C GLU A 29 -8.78 18.42 54.29
N ARG A 30 -8.15 17.60 55.14
CA ARG A 30 -7.34 16.45 54.68
C ARG A 30 -8.18 15.37 54.03
N GLU A 31 -9.37 15.11 54.55
CA GLU A 31 -10.29 14.13 53.98
C GLU A 31 -10.84 14.60 52.63
N GLU A 32 -11.26 15.87 52.52
CA GLU A 32 -11.67 16.48 51.26
C GLU A 32 -10.54 16.46 50.23
N ALA A 33 -9.31 16.84 50.63
CA ALA A 33 -8.15 16.76 49.77
C ALA A 33 -7.83 15.30 49.35
N ALA A 34 -8.02 14.32 50.23
CA ALA A 34 -7.83 12.91 49.91
C ALA A 34 -8.89 12.42 48.90
N ARG A 35 -10.17 12.78 49.10
CA ARG A 35 -11.26 12.46 48.16
C ARG A 35 -11.03 13.10 46.79
N GLN A 36 -10.64 14.37 46.74
CA GLN A 36 -10.31 15.07 45.48
C GLN A 36 -9.13 14.41 44.76
N ARG A 37 -8.09 13.97 45.49
CA ARG A 37 -6.97 13.22 44.90
C ARG A 37 -7.41 11.87 44.35
N GLU A 38 -8.21 11.11 45.10
CA GLU A 38 -8.72 9.81 44.65
C GLU A 38 -9.61 9.97 43.40
N GLU A 39 -10.48 10.97 43.37
CA GLU A 39 -11.31 11.28 42.22
C GLU A 39 -10.48 11.69 41.01
N SER A 40 -9.46 12.54 41.19
CA SER A 40 -8.52 12.89 40.14
C SER A 40 -7.76 11.69 39.59
N LEU A 41 -7.32 10.75 40.46
CA LEU A 41 -6.64 9.54 40.04
C LEU A 41 -7.57 8.60 39.25
N ARG A 42 -8.82 8.44 39.71
CA ARG A 42 -9.85 7.70 38.97
C ARG A 42 -10.12 8.32 37.60
N ARG A 43 -10.19 9.65 37.53
CA ARG A 43 -10.36 10.38 36.26
C ARG A 43 -9.17 10.20 35.32
N ASP A 44 -7.96 10.15 35.82
CA ASP A 44 -6.77 9.97 34.98
C ASP A 44 -6.55 8.50 34.54
N GLN A 45 -7.12 7.53 35.28
CA GLN A 45 -7.07 6.09 34.94
C GLN A 45 -8.23 5.63 34.05
N ARG A 46 -9.34 6.37 33.96
CA ARG A 46 -10.45 5.97 33.09
C ARG A 46 -10.05 6.13 31.61
N ASN A 47 -10.57 5.24 30.78
CA ASN A 47 -10.51 5.39 29.33
C ASN A 47 -11.18 6.70 28.89
N THR A 48 -10.72 7.29 27.80
CA THR A 48 -11.17 8.61 27.34
C THR A 48 -12.20 8.50 26.21
N SER A 49 -13.03 9.53 26.05
CA SER A 49 -13.89 9.67 24.87
C SER A 49 -13.05 10.05 23.64
N TYR A 50 -13.64 9.96 22.44
CA TYR A 50 -12.96 10.35 21.20
C TYR A 50 -12.38 11.76 21.25
N HIS A 51 -13.19 12.77 21.56
CA HIS A 51 -12.71 14.16 21.67
C HIS A 51 -11.74 14.40 22.81
N GLU A 52 -11.91 13.73 23.96
CA GLU A 52 -10.97 13.85 25.09
C GLU A 52 -9.61 13.27 24.70
N TYR A 53 -9.59 12.12 24.03
CA TYR A 53 -8.38 11.48 23.53
C TYR A 53 -7.64 12.37 22.52
N LEU A 54 -8.35 12.91 21.52
CA LEU A 54 -7.76 13.78 20.50
C LEU A 54 -7.09 15.01 21.10
N ARG A 55 -7.74 15.68 22.07
CA ARG A 55 -7.15 16.82 22.78
C ARG A 55 -5.92 16.42 23.57
N LEU A 56 -5.97 15.30 24.30
CA LEU A 56 -4.83 14.83 25.08
C LEU A 56 -3.64 14.48 24.20
N CYS A 57 -3.86 13.79 23.07
CA CYS A 57 -2.80 13.52 22.11
C CYS A 57 -2.23 14.83 21.54
N HIS A 58 -3.07 15.81 21.24
CA HIS A 58 -2.60 17.10 20.75
C HIS A 58 -1.75 17.86 21.78
N GLU A 59 -2.23 18.00 23.00
CA GLU A 59 -1.59 18.78 24.07
C GLU A 59 -0.33 18.11 24.64
N GLU A 60 -0.40 16.80 24.95
CA GLU A 60 0.65 16.08 25.67
C GLU A 60 1.67 15.43 24.70
N LEU A 61 1.27 15.02 23.50
CA LEU A 61 2.15 14.36 22.52
C LEU A 61 2.58 15.30 21.39
N PHE A 62 1.62 15.88 20.66
CA PHE A 62 1.96 16.63 19.44
C PHE A 62 2.65 17.97 19.74
N MET A 63 2.12 18.73 20.68
CA MET A 63 2.65 20.07 21.02
C MET A 63 4.02 20.03 21.69
N THR A 64 4.37 18.91 22.32
CA THR A 64 5.65 18.70 23.02
C THR A 64 6.84 18.46 22.07
N LEU A 65 6.59 18.33 20.77
CA LEU A 65 7.65 18.29 19.75
C LEU A 65 8.53 19.54 19.81
N THR A 66 9.81 19.33 20.12
CA THR A 66 10.87 20.35 20.07
C THR A 66 11.85 20.02 18.97
N VAL A 67 12.01 20.94 18.00
CA VAL A 67 12.94 20.79 16.87
C VAL A 67 14.28 21.40 17.25
N GLN A 68 15.38 20.67 17.05
CA GLN A 68 16.73 21.19 17.32
C GLN A 68 17.16 22.20 16.26
N ASP A 69 17.93 23.21 16.68
CA ASP A 69 18.39 24.32 15.84
C ASP A 69 19.31 23.87 14.69
N LYS A 70 19.21 24.52 13.52
CA LYS A 70 19.88 24.13 12.25
C LYS A 70 21.39 23.96 12.38
N ALA A 71 22.02 24.67 13.32
CA ALA A 71 23.48 24.68 13.52
C ALA A 71 24.07 23.38 14.08
N ARG A 72 23.25 22.44 14.59
CA ARG A 72 23.72 21.20 15.24
C ARG A 72 23.22 19.90 14.60
N SER A 73 22.48 19.98 13.51
CA SER A 73 21.93 18.80 12.81
C SER A 73 22.87 18.31 11.71
N SER A 74 22.95 16.98 11.53
CA SER A 74 23.75 16.38 10.46
C SER A 74 23.10 16.69 9.10
N SER A 75 23.91 17.15 8.15
CA SER A 75 23.51 17.30 6.75
C SER A 75 23.40 15.92 6.09
N GLY A 76 22.37 15.15 6.47
CA GLY A 76 22.04 13.90 5.78
C GLY A 76 21.72 14.17 4.31
N GLY A 77 22.04 13.19 3.45
CA GLY A 77 21.96 13.29 1.99
C GLY A 77 20.64 13.88 1.46
N THR A 78 20.73 14.58 0.33
CA THR A 78 19.58 15.15 -0.37
C THR A 78 18.69 14.04 -0.92
N THR A 79 17.36 14.21 -0.86
CA THR A 79 16.41 13.27 -1.49
C THR A 79 16.78 13.04 -2.95
N ASP A 80 17.12 11.81 -3.32
CA ASP A 80 17.32 11.45 -4.72
C ASP A 80 15.99 11.09 -5.39
N VAL A 81 15.69 11.84 -6.45
CA VAL A 81 14.50 11.65 -7.30
C VAL A 81 14.87 11.41 -8.75
N THR A 82 16.14 11.23 -9.07
CA THR A 82 16.60 10.99 -10.43
C THR A 82 15.94 9.72 -10.98
N GLY A 83 15.29 9.83 -12.14
CA GLY A 83 14.55 8.73 -12.75
C GLY A 83 13.14 8.49 -12.17
N LYS A 84 12.72 9.22 -11.13
CA LYS A 84 11.35 9.15 -10.57
C LYS A 84 10.36 9.99 -11.37
N TYR A 85 9.10 9.58 -11.38
CA TYR A 85 8.02 10.35 -12.00
C TYR A 85 7.70 11.58 -11.15
N TYR A 86 7.34 12.68 -11.79
CA TYR A 86 6.95 13.91 -11.10
C TYR A 86 5.74 14.56 -11.80
N PRO A 87 4.86 15.27 -11.09
CA PRO A 87 3.70 15.90 -11.70
C PRO A 87 4.12 17.14 -12.52
N LEU A 88 3.28 17.54 -13.47
CA LEU A 88 3.48 18.75 -14.26
C LEU A 88 3.04 20.00 -13.48
N THR A 89 1.89 19.92 -12.80
CA THR A 89 1.22 21.07 -12.18
C THR A 89 0.79 20.76 -10.75
N LEU A 90 0.91 21.75 -9.86
CA LEU A 90 0.35 21.71 -8.50
C LEU A 90 -0.97 22.47 -8.43
N ARG A 91 -1.94 21.94 -7.67
CA ARG A 91 -3.19 22.66 -7.36
C ARG A 91 -3.62 22.48 -5.91
N PRO A 92 -4.30 23.46 -5.29
CA PRO A 92 -4.96 23.26 -4.01
C PRO A 92 -6.04 22.17 -4.11
N TRP A 93 -6.17 21.35 -3.08
CA TRP A 93 -7.23 20.35 -2.98
C TRP A 93 -8.51 21.00 -2.43
N ASP A 94 -9.30 21.56 -3.35
CA ASP A 94 -10.59 22.16 -3.02
C ASP A 94 -11.55 21.09 -2.47
N GLY A 95 -12.25 21.40 -1.36
CA GLY A 95 -13.19 20.48 -0.71
C GLY A 95 -12.55 19.42 0.20
N PHE A 96 -11.23 19.45 0.40
CA PHE A 96 -10.54 18.53 1.33
C PHE A 96 -11.18 18.53 2.73
N LEU A 97 -11.34 19.70 3.35
CA LEU A 97 -11.89 19.82 4.71
C LEU A 97 -13.33 19.32 4.82
N ASP A 98 -14.13 19.45 3.76
CA ASP A 98 -15.50 18.92 3.74
C ASP A 98 -15.49 17.39 3.72
N GLY A 99 -14.56 16.78 2.97
CA GLY A 99 -14.31 15.34 2.97
C GLY A 99 -13.84 14.83 4.34
N GLN A 100 -12.89 15.54 4.94
CA GLN A 100 -12.37 15.25 6.28
C GLN A 100 -13.49 15.32 7.33
N ARG A 101 -14.33 16.36 7.29
CA ARG A 101 -15.42 16.54 8.27
C ARG A 101 -16.44 15.40 8.20
N ARG A 102 -16.83 14.96 7.00
CA ARG A 102 -17.71 13.80 6.83
C ARG A 102 -17.11 12.53 7.45
N CYS A 103 -15.83 12.27 7.18
CA CYS A 103 -15.15 11.09 7.73
C CYS A 103 -14.98 11.18 9.26
N HIS A 104 -14.64 12.36 9.79
CA HIS A 104 -14.54 12.61 11.21
C HIS A 104 -15.85 12.32 11.95
N THR A 105 -16.99 12.79 11.42
CA THR A 105 -18.32 12.51 11.98
C THR A 105 -18.63 11.01 12.00
N ILE A 106 -18.27 10.26 10.95
CA ILE A 106 -18.47 8.80 10.93
C ILE A 106 -17.65 8.11 12.03
N ILE A 107 -16.39 8.53 12.24
CA ILE A 107 -15.55 7.99 13.32
C ILE A 107 -16.18 8.31 14.68
N GLU A 108 -16.58 9.55 14.89
CA GLU A 108 -17.21 10.04 16.12
C GLU A 108 -18.47 9.25 16.49
N GLU A 109 -19.36 9.00 15.51
CA GLU A 109 -20.58 8.21 15.69
C GLU A 109 -20.30 6.71 15.95
N THR A 110 -19.19 6.19 15.44
CA THR A 110 -18.84 4.75 15.51
C THR A 110 -18.00 4.40 16.74
N VAL A 111 -17.34 5.40 17.34
CA VAL A 111 -16.49 5.25 18.53
C VAL A 111 -17.22 5.86 19.74
N PRO A 112 -18.20 5.15 20.33
CA PRO A 112 -18.96 5.64 21.48
C PRO A 112 -18.09 5.73 22.74
N GLU A 113 -18.67 6.23 23.84
CA GLU A 113 -17.93 6.77 24.98
C GLU A 113 -16.90 5.84 25.67
N LEU A 114 -15.83 6.48 26.18
CA LEU A 114 -14.75 5.97 27.04
C LEU A 114 -14.12 4.64 26.59
N LEU A 115 -13.76 4.53 25.31
CA LEU A 115 -13.12 3.33 24.75
C LEU A 115 -11.63 3.51 24.41
N LEU A 116 -11.13 4.75 24.40
CA LEU A 116 -9.76 5.05 24.01
C LEU A 116 -8.82 5.10 25.23
N PRO A 117 -7.50 4.97 25.01
CA PRO A 117 -6.51 4.92 26.10
C PRO A 117 -6.65 6.04 27.12
N SER A 118 -6.35 5.74 28.38
CA SER A 118 -6.51 6.70 29.48
C SER A 118 -5.52 7.86 29.38
N ARG A 119 -5.78 8.94 30.13
CA ARG A 119 -4.81 10.05 30.24
C ARG A 119 -3.46 9.59 30.77
N ASN A 120 -3.44 8.63 31.70
CA ASN A 120 -2.19 8.05 32.22
C ASN A 120 -1.39 7.32 31.14
N ASP A 121 -2.07 6.63 30.21
CA ASP A 121 -1.43 5.94 29.10
C ASP A 121 -0.81 6.95 28.13
N VAL A 122 -1.56 7.99 27.73
CA VAL A 122 -1.05 9.07 26.86
C VAL A 122 0.16 9.75 27.51
N ARG A 123 0.11 10.07 28.81
CA ARG A 123 1.26 10.63 29.54
C ARG A 123 2.43 9.67 29.65
N ALA A 124 2.19 8.36 29.71
CA ALA A 124 3.26 7.36 29.70
C ALA A 124 3.99 7.37 28.36
N VAL A 125 3.25 7.45 27.25
CA VAL A 125 3.83 7.61 25.91
C VAL A 125 4.59 8.94 25.80
N ALA A 126 4.01 10.05 26.28
CA ALA A 126 4.67 11.37 26.29
C ALA A 126 6.02 11.35 27.02
N ARG A 127 6.09 10.67 28.17
CA ARG A 127 7.34 10.47 28.92
C ARG A 127 8.37 9.62 28.17
N ALA A 128 7.91 8.71 27.31
CA ALA A 128 8.77 7.85 26.52
C ALA A 128 9.31 8.57 25.27
N SER A 129 8.47 9.37 24.60
CA SER A 129 8.80 10.08 23.35
C SER A 129 9.66 11.33 23.55
N ASN A 130 9.39 12.13 24.59
CA ASN A 130 10.02 13.46 24.78
C ASN A 130 11.39 13.46 25.48
N LYS A 131 12.18 12.39 25.35
CA LYS A 131 13.47 12.29 26.06
C LYS A 131 14.56 13.19 25.46
N ARG A 132 14.45 13.57 24.19
CA ARG A 132 15.43 14.40 23.46
C ARG A 132 14.74 15.24 22.38
N PRO A 133 15.25 16.44 22.06
CA PRO A 133 14.79 17.20 20.89
C PRO A 133 15.00 16.43 19.59
N VAL A 134 14.09 16.60 18.63
CA VAL A 134 14.16 15.97 17.30
C VAL A 134 15.28 16.61 16.49
N ALA A 135 16.34 15.85 16.22
CA ALA A 135 17.55 16.31 15.55
C ALA A 135 17.75 15.68 14.17
N SER A 136 17.14 14.52 13.93
CA SER A 136 17.29 13.70 12.73
C SER A 136 15.96 13.21 12.17
N GLU A 137 15.96 12.66 10.96
CA GLU A 137 14.77 11.99 10.37
C GLU A 137 14.34 10.75 11.17
N GLU A 138 15.27 10.07 11.83
CA GLU A 138 14.96 8.91 12.69
C GLU A 138 14.27 9.32 13.99
N ASP A 139 14.66 10.45 14.58
CA ASP A 139 13.97 11.03 15.74
C ASP A 139 12.55 11.49 15.35
N LEU A 140 12.40 12.09 14.15
CA LEU A 140 11.09 12.47 13.63
C LEU A 140 10.21 11.23 13.39
N ARG A 141 10.76 10.16 12.82
CA ARG A 141 10.05 8.90 12.63
C ARG A 141 9.50 8.33 13.94
N THR A 142 10.30 8.38 15.01
CA THR A 142 9.85 7.92 16.34
C THR A 142 8.71 8.79 16.87
N PHE A 143 8.80 10.12 16.67
CA PHE A 143 7.74 11.04 17.05
C PHE A 143 6.44 10.80 16.27
N GLU A 144 6.51 10.76 14.93
CA GLU A 144 5.35 10.53 14.04
C GLU A 144 4.62 9.25 14.43
N HIS A 145 5.39 8.18 14.64
CA HIS A 145 4.86 6.89 15.06
C HIS A 145 4.10 6.98 16.40
N LEU A 146 4.73 7.52 17.45
CA LEU A 146 4.15 7.53 18.80
C LEU A 146 3.07 8.61 19.03
N ALA A 147 3.20 9.77 18.38
CA ALA A 147 2.36 10.93 18.63
C ALA A 147 1.16 11.04 17.68
N ILE A 148 1.22 10.38 16.51
CA ILE A 148 0.19 10.49 15.48
C ILE A 148 -0.27 9.12 15.02
N GLU A 149 0.62 8.27 14.49
CA GLU A 149 0.24 6.99 13.88
C GLU A 149 -0.37 6.01 14.89
N ASP A 150 0.30 5.73 16.00
CA ASP A 150 -0.20 4.84 17.07
C ASP A 150 -1.55 5.35 17.63
N PRO A 151 -1.74 6.66 17.91
CA PRO A 151 -3.06 7.17 18.24
C PRO A 151 -4.12 6.94 17.17
N VAL A 152 -3.78 7.03 15.88
CA VAL A 152 -4.71 6.70 14.79
C VAL A 152 -5.02 5.20 14.78
N GLU A 153 -4.02 4.33 14.95
CA GLU A 153 -4.23 2.88 15.05
C GLU A 153 -5.15 2.52 16.24
N ASN A 154 -4.99 3.18 17.38
CA ASN A 154 -5.87 3.01 18.55
C ASN A 154 -7.33 3.39 18.24
N VAL A 155 -7.55 4.46 17.47
CA VAL A 155 -8.89 4.83 17.00
C VAL A 155 -9.46 3.73 16.10
N PHE A 156 -8.68 3.22 15.15
CA PHE A 156 -9.13 2.17 14.23
C PHE A 156 -9.33 0.80 14.89
N ALA A 157 -8.59 0.48 15.95
CA ALA A 157 -8.76 -0.72 16.75
C ALA A 157 -10.14 -0.76 17.43
N VAL A 158 -10.67 0.40 17.81
CA VAL A 158 -12.02 0.54 18.40
C VAL A 158 -13.10 0.66 17.32
N PHE A 159 -12.82 1.40 16.26
CA PHE A 159 -13.72 1.64 15.12
C PHE A 159 -14.04 0.34 14.36
N GLY A 160 -13.04 -0.46 14.01
CA GLY A 160 -13.18 -1.62 13.13
C GLY A 160 -14.23 -2.65 13.56
N PRO A 161 -14.23 -3.13 14.82
CA PRO A 161 -15.27 -4.04 15.30
C PRO A 161 -16.69 -3.44 15.33
N ARG A 162 -16.79 -2.10 15.33
CA ARG A 162 -18.06 -1.36 15.47
C ARG A 162 -18.58 -0.78 14.16
N SER A 163 -17.73 -0.65 13.14
CA SER A 163 -18.11 -0.10 11.83
C SER A 163 -19.30 -0.86 11.22
N GLN A 164 -19.41 -2.17 11.48
CA GLN A 164 -20.53 -3.00 11.04
C GLN A 164 -21.88 -2.64 11.71
N THR A 165 -21.89 -1.87 12.80
CA THR A 165 -23.11 -1.51 13.54
C THR A 165 -23.66 -0.12 13.16
N CYS A 166 -22.86 0.71 12.50
CA CYS A 166 -23.23 2.06 12.10
C CYS A 166 -23.44 2.11 10.57
N PRO A 167 -24.52 2.70 10.04
CA PRO A 167 -24.78 2.75 8.59
C PRO A 167 -23.62 3.34 7.79
N GLY A 168 -23.03 4.45 8.26
CA GLY A 168 -21.87 5.08 7.62
C GLY A 168 -20.59 4.26 7.70
N GLY A 169 -20.47 3.37 8.70
CA GLY A 169 -19.34 2.44 8.86
C GLY A 169 -19.51 1.15 8.05
N GLN A 170 -20.73 0.69 7.80
CA GLN A 170 -21.01 -0.54 7.05
C GLN A 170 -20.59 -0.43 5.58
N GLU A 171 -20.69 0.76 5.00
CA GLU A 171 -20.21 1.04 3.64
C GLU A 171 -18.68 0.99 3.54
N LEU A 172 -17.98 1.08 4.68
CA LEU A 172 -16.54 1.16 4.78
C LEU A 172 -16.01 -0.23 5.16
N ASP A 173 -15.53 -1.00 4.18
CA ASP A 173 -14.89 -2.31 4.39
C ASP A 173 -13.51 -2.16 5.06
N CYS A 174 -13.49 -1.62 6.28
CA CYS A 174 -12.29 -1.22 7.01
C CYS A 174 -12.37 -1.76 8.45
N LYS A 175 -11.55 -2.77 8.72
CA LYS A 175 -11.37 -3.39 10.04
C LYS A 175 -10.25 -2.76 10.85
N ALA A 176 -9.16 -2.38 10.21
CA ALA A 176 -8.02 -1.77 10.88
C ALA A 176 -7.18 -0.98 9.87
N ILE A 177 -6.43 -0.01 10.38
CA ILE A 177 -5.41 0.72 9.63
C ILE A 177 -4.14 0.68 10.46
N THR A 178 -3.03 0.31 9.83
CA THR A 178 -1.71 0.21 10.45
C THR A 178 -0.63 0.88 9.59
N PHE A 179 0.45 1.38 10.20
CA PHE A 179 1.53 2.08 9.51
C PHE A 179 2.83 1.26 9.51
N GLU A 180 3.06 0.54 8.42
CA GLU A 180 4.14 -0.44 8.30
C GLU A 180 5.33 0.12 7.48
N ASN A 181 6.57 -0.24 7.85
CA ASN A 181 7.77 0.15 7.09
C ASN A 181 7.90 -0.59 5.74
N HIS A 182 7.23 -1.72 5.62
CA HIS A 182 7.20 -2.55 4.42
C HIS A 182 5.74 -2.67 3.99
N CYS A 183 5.48 -2.50 2.70
CA CYS A 183 4.13 -2.51 2.16
C CYS A 183 3.42 -3.85 2.44
N LEU A 184 4.14 -4.95 2.23
CA LEU A 184 3.77 -6.35 2.46
C LEU A 184 5.11 -7.13 2.54
N SER A 185 5.28 -8.06 3.47
CA SER A 185 6.61 -8.57 3.88
C SER A 185 7.31 -9.47 2.83
N LEU A 186 8.01 -8.85 1.87
CA LEU A 186 9.20 -9.43 1.22
C LEU A 186 10.43 -8.69 1.78
N THR A 187 11.37 -9.43 2.37
CA THR A 187 12.69 -8.89 2.73
C THR A 187 13.68 -9.35 1.69
N GLU A 188 14.16 -8.43 0.84
CA GLU A 188 15.40 -8.67 0.11
C GLU A 188 16.55 -8.73 1.15
N PRO A 189 17.46 -9.72 1.07
CA PRO A 189 18.72 -9.60 1.78
C PRO A 189 19.46 -8.40 1.19
N ASP A 190 19.90 -7.47 2.03
CA ASP A 190 20.70 -6.30 1.61
C ASP A 190 21.75 -6.73 0.58
N ASP A 191 21.68 -6.15 -0.63
CA ASP A 191 22.68 -6.33 -1.68
C ASP A 191 24.05 -5.94 -1.12
N THR A 192 24.85 -6.93 -0.73
CA THR A 192 26.30 -6.77 -0.69
C THR A 192 26.82 -6.74 -2.12
N ASP A 193 27.51 -5.65 -2.45
CA ASP A 193 28.48 -5.53 -3.54
C ASP A 193 27.92 -5.19 -4.93
N SER A 194 27.16 -4.09 -5.04
CA SER A 194 27.22 -3.24 -6.24
C SER A 194 27.92 -1.93 -5.90
N ASP A 195 29.12 -1.79 -6.45
CA ASP A 195 29.99 -0.61 -6.39
C ASP A 195 29.35 0.54 -7.18
N ASP A 196 28.45 1.30 -6.55
CA ASP A 196 27.96 2.57 -7.11
C ASP A 196 27.67 3.61 -6.00
N GLY A 197 28.76 4.26 -5.57
CA GLY A 197 28.79 5.59 -4.94
C GLY A 197 28.19 5.71 -3.54
N ASP A 198 28.82 5.12 -2.52
CA ASP A 198 28.40 5.26 -1.13
C ASP A 198 29.07 6.44 -0.41
N ILE A 199 28.32 7.13 0.45
CA ILE A 199 28.80 8.20 1.33
C ILE A 199 29.09 7.59 2.71
N ASP A 200 30.35 7.59 3.12
CA ASP A 200 30.79 7.16 4.45
C ASP A 200 30.50 8.24 5.52
N GLU A 201 29.61 7.97 6.48
CA GLU A 201 29.57 8.73 7.75
C GLU A 201 30.46 8.07 8.81
N ILE A 202 31.48 8.81 9.26
CA ILE A 202 32.44 8.37 10.28
C ILE A 202 31.88 8.70 11.68
N PHE A 203 31.44 7.69 12.43
CA PHE A 203 31.11 7.87 13.85
C PHE A 203 32.28 7.49 14.77
N VAL A 204 32.77 8.43 15.60
CA VAL A 204 33.84 8.19 16.57
C VAL A 204 33.23 8.07 17.97
N LYS A 205 33.17 6.85 18.54
CA LYS A 205 32.91 6.66 19.97
C LYS A 205 34.23 6.63 20.76
N PRO A 206 34.40 7.43 21.83
CA PRO A 206 35.50 7.26 22.76
C PRO A 206 35.18 6.13 23.73
N MET A 207 35.96 5.04 23.71
CA MET A 207 35.91 4.01 24.73
C MET A 207 36.96 4.33 25.81
N HIS A 208 36.53 4.40 27.07
CA HIS A 208 37.43 4.48 28.21
C HIS A 208 38.14 3.14 28.41
N ARG A 209 39.44 3.08 28.12
CA ARG A 209 40.40 2.17 28.78
C ARG A 209 41.84 2.70 28.63
N GLN A 210 42.67 2.26 29.58
CA GLN A 210 43.99 2.74 30.01
C GLN A 210 45.00 3.22 28.93
N PRO A 211 45.96 4.09 29.34
CA PRO A 211 46.80 4.85 28.41
C PRO A 211 47.93 3.99 27.86
N GLY A 212 47.92 3.70 26.55
CA GLY A 212 49.08 3.02 25.97
C GLY A 212 49.02 2.41 24.56
N SER A 213 48.04 2.71 23.69
CA SER A 213 48.21 2.44 22.25
C SER A 213 47.13 3.11 21.40
N LYS A 214 47.51 4.04 20.52
CA LYS A 214 46.60 4.66 19.54
C LYS A 214 46.46 3.74 18.31
N LYS A 215 45.46 2.85 18.32
CA LYS A 215 44.90 2.28 17.08
C LYS A 215 43.40 2.55 17.06
N ARG A 216 42.99 3.46 16.17
CA ARG A 216 41.59 3.80 15.92
C ARG A 216 41.08 2.81 14.87
N MET A 217 40.12 1.96 15.21
CA MET A 217 39.37 1.20 14.20
C MET A 217 38.06 1.94 13.96
N ALA A 218 37.89 2.47 12.74
CA ALA A 218 36.60 2.92 12.26
C ALA A 218 35.74 1.69 11.98
N LEU A 219 34.60 1.56 12.66
CA LEU A 219 33.60 0.57 12.30
C LEU A 219 32.67 1.22 11.28
N HIS A 220 32.90 0.96 9.99
CA HIS A 220 31.99 1.37 8.93
C HIS A 220 30.68 0.60 9.11
N ARG A 221 29.58 1.29 9.44
CA ARG A 221 28.24 0.72 9.32
C ARG A 221 27.68 1.24 7.99
N ARG A 222 27.72 0.40 6.96
CA ARG A 222 27.03 0.65 5.69
C ARG A 222 25.53 0.77 5.99
N ILE A 223 24.91 1.89 5.61
CA ILE A 223 23.46 2.08 5.73
C ILE A 223 22.87 1.69 4.36
N PRO A 224 22.02 0.66 4.27
CA PRO A 224 21.36 0.32 3.02
C PRO A 224 20.51 1.48 2.50
N ARG A 225 20.55 1.74 1.19
CA ARG A 225 19.63 2.69 0.56
C ARG A 225 18.21 2.16 0.67
N LYS A 226 17.36 2.83 1.46
CA LYS A 226 15.92 2.51 1.59
C LYS A 226 15.25 2.70 0.23
N ARG A 227 14.75 1.61 -0.39
CA ARG A 227 14.12 1.64 -1.73
C ARG A 227 12.64 2.06 -1.74
N GLY A 228 11.96 2.06 -0.59
CA GLY A 228 10.53 2.39 -0.45
C GLY A 228 10.25 3.69 0.33
N PRO A 229 8.97 4.10 0.42
CA PRO A 229 8.55 5.26 1.20
C PRO A 229 8.85 5.07 2.68
N ASP A 230 8.72 6.14 3.47
CA ASP A 230 8.99 6.05 4.89
C ASP A 230 8.07 5.07 5.61
N LYS A 231 6.79 5.12 5.25
CA LYS A 231 5.71 4.26 5.72
C LYS A 231 4.74 3.91 4.62
N TRP A 232 4.03 2.81 4.84
CA TRP A 232 2.84 2.42 4.11
C TRP A 232 1.66 2.40 5.08
N ALA A 233 0.58 3.09 4.74
CA ALA A 233 -0.70 2.91 5.43
C ALA A 233 -1.35 1.63 4.89
N ILE A 234 -1.54 0.63 5.74
CA ILE A 234 -2.11 -0.67 5.41
C ILE A 234 -3.54 -0.74 5.93
N ARG A 235 -4.50 -0.88 5.02
CA ARG A 235 -5.90 -1.16 5.34
C ARG A 235 -6.10 -2.66 5.45
N THR A 236 -6.71 -3.10 6.54
CA THR A 236 -7.23 -4.45 6.69
C THR A 236 -8.75 -4.43 6.47
N THR A 237 -9.26 -5.24 5.56
CA THR A 237 -10.71 -5.38 5.31
C THR A 237 -11.39 -6.20 6.40
N LEU A 238 -12.73 -6.19 6.43
CA LEU A 238 -13.50 -7.02 7.37
C LEU A 238 -13.26 -8.52 7.13
N ALA A 239 -12.95 -8.91 5.88
CA ALA A 239 -12.53 -10.26 5.50
C ALA A 239 -11.11 -10.63 5.99
N GLY A 240 -10.34 -9.67 6.49
CA GLY A 240 -8.96 -9.87 6.96
C GLY A 240 -7.90 -9.74 5.87
N GLU A 241 -8.26 -9.27 4.67
CA GLU A 241 -7.31 -9.01 3.59
C GLU A 241 -6.58 -7.69 3.84
N LYS A 242 -5.30 -7.61 3.46
CA LYS A 242 -4.46 -6.43 3.68
C LYS A 242 -4.12 -5.75 2.35
N TYR A 243 -4.32 -4.44 2.30
CA TYR A 243 -4.03 -3.61 1.13
C TYR A 243 -3.25 -2.37 1.55
N ALA A 244 -2.22 -1.99 0.80
CA ALA A 244 -1.60 -0.69 0.99
C ALA A 244 -2.51 0.40 0.41
N ALA A 245 -2.97 1.29 1.28
CA ALA A 245 -3.88 2.37 0.95
C ALA A 245 -3.12 3.56 0.34
N PHE A 246 -2.05 4.02 0.98
CA PHE A 246 -1.24 5.14 0.49
C PHE A 246 0.19 5.14 1.08
N PRO A 247 1.17 5.77 0.39
CA PRO A 247 2.51 5.97 0.92
C PRO A 247 2.61 7.20 1.84
N GLY A 248 3.45 7.11 2.86
CA GLY A 248 3.81 8.19 3.78
C GLY A 248 5.31 8.51 3.71
N GLU A 249 5.67 9.80 3.63
CA GLU A 249 7.04 10.30 3.61
C GLU A 249 7.30 11.28 4.75
N TYR A 250 8.45 11.18 5.41
CA TYR A 250 8.84 12.13 6.46
C TYR A 250 9.98 13.00 5.97
N LYS A 251 9.88 14.30 6.24
CA LYS A 251 10.97 15.25 6.01
C LYS A 251 11.26 15.98 7.30
N ALA A 252 12.52 16.01 7.69
CA ALA A 252 12.88 16.72 8.91
C ALA A 252 12.56 18.21 8.80
N ALA A 253 11.88 18.75 9.82
CA ALA A 253 11.44 20.16 9.86
C ALA A 253 12.59 21.17 9.69
N HIS A 254 13.79 20.81 10.16
CA HIS A 254 14.99 21.62 10.00
C HIS A 254 15.52 21.62 8.56
N LYS A 255 15.20 20.58 7.75
CA LYS A 255 15.54 20.51 6.31
C LYS A 255 14.53 21.31 5.48
N ILE A 256 13.23 21.15 5.76
CA ILE A 256 12.15 21.85 5.05
C ILE A 256 11.11 22.33 6.06
N PRO A 257 11.16 23.59 6.53
CA PRO A 257 10.13 24.11 7.41
C PRO A 257 8.80 24.28 6.68
N ALA A 258 7.69 24.23 7.43
CA ALA A 258 6.32 24.34 6.91
C ALA A 258 6.09 25.57 6.00
N GLU A 259 6.68 26.71 6.35
CA GLU A 259 6.62 27.94 5.54
C GLU A 259 7.22 27.76 4.13
N SER A 260 8.22 26.89 3.99
CA SER A 260 8.82 26.57 2.69
C SER A 260 7.82 25.83 1.81
N PHE A 261 7.09 24.87 2.38
CA PHE A 261 6.03 24.16 1.67
C PHE A 261 4.94 25.14 1.23
N GLN A 262 4.47 26.02 2.11
CA GLN A 262 3.50 27.05 1.74
C GLN A 262 3.98 27.92 0.58
N LYS A 263 5.18 28.52 0.70
CA LYS A 263 5.73 29.41 -0.33
C LYS A 263 6.00 28.73 -1.68
N ALA A 264 6.38 27.45 -1.65
CA ALA A 264 6.66 26.69 -2.86
C ALA A 264 5.37 26.15 -3.51
N MET A 265 4.43 25.64 -2.72
CA MET A 265 3.22 24.97 -3.21
C MET A 265 2.13 25.95 -3.68
N CYS A 266 2.21 27.23 -3.27
CA CYS A 266 1.40 28.29 -3.89
C CYS A 266 1.72 28.53 -5.38
N LYS A 267 2.81 27.96 -5.92
CA LYS A 267 3.18 28.09 -7.33
C LYS A 267 2.71 26.86 -8.10
N GLU A 268 1.68 27.04 -8.93
CA GLU A 268 1.16 25.95 -9.77
C GLU A 268 2.25 25.40 -10.72
N ASP A 269 3.17 26.26 -11.17
CA ASP A 269 4.27 25.96 -12.08
C ASP A 269 5.59 25.56 -11.38
N LEU A 270 5.55 25.18 -10.10
CA LEU A 270 6.74 24.84 -9.30
C LEU A 270 7.69 23.87 -10.02
N PHE A 271 7.15 22.76 -10.56
CA PHE A 271 7.94 21.74 -11.24
C PHE A 271 8.58 22.25 -12.52
N THR A 272 7.84 23.00 -13.33
CA THR A 272 8.36 23.66 -14.54
C THR A 272 9.54 24.56 -14.21
N ARG A 273 9.41 25.42 -13.20
CA ARG A 273 10.48 26.33 -12.75
C ARG A 273 11.74 25.58 -12.34
N VAL A 274 11.60 24.57 -11.49
CA VAL A 274 12.74 23.80 -10.97
C VAL A 274 13.43 23.00 -12.08
N ILE A 275 12.65 22.32 -12.94
CA ILE A 275 13.21 21.50 -14.03
C ILE A 275 13.92 22.35 -15.09
N LEU A 276 13.33 23.47 -15.49
CA LEU A 276 13.96 24.39 -16.45
C LEU A 276 15.24 25.00 -15.86
N LYS A 277 15.25 25.32 -14.56
CA LYS A 277 16.45 25.78 -13.87
C LYS A 277 17.56 24.73 -13.91
N ILE A 278 17.27 23.49 -13.48
CA ILE A 278 18.23 22.38 -13.49
C ILE A 278 18.77 22.16 -14.90
N SER A 279 17.89 22.20 -15.91
CA SER A 279 18.25 22.03 -17.31
C SER A 279 19.12 23.17 -17.86
N SER A 280 18.93 24.40 -17.38
CA SER A 280 19.69 25.57 -17.82
C SER A 280 21.12 25.62 -17.26
N GLY A 281 21.40 24.90 -16.17
CA GLY A 281 22.69 24.94 -15.48
C GLY A 281 23.07 26.30 -14.87
N LYS A 282 22.16 27.29 -14.90
CA LYS A 282 22.42 28.64 -14.38
C LYS A 282 22.17 28.67 -12.87
N VAL A 283 23.20 29.08 -12.11
CA VAL A 283 23.09 29.33 -10.68
C VAL A 283 22.92 30.83 -10.46
N SER A 284 21.89 31.24 -9.73
CA SER A 284 21.70 32.65 -9.38
C SER A 284 22.89 33.16 -8.56
N THR A 285 23.40 34.34 -8.94
CA THR A 285 24.47 35.04 -8.22
C THR A 285 23.95 35.78 -6.99
N ASP A 286 22.65 36.02 -6.91
CA ASP A 286 21.99 36.62 -5.75
C ASP A 286 21.74 35.58 -4.65
N GLY A 287 22.19 35.88 -3.43
CA GLY A 287 22.15 34.97 -2.30
C GLY A 287 20.73 34.61 -1.84
N GLU A 288 19.82 35.58 -1.85
CA GLU A 288 18.44 35.38 -1.40
C GLU A 288 17.63 34.59 -2.43
N THR A 289 17.74 34.96 -3.71
CA THR A 289 17.14 34.19 -4.81
C THR A 289 17.66 32.76 -4.84
N ARG A 290 18.97 32.54 -4.63
CA ARG A 290 19.56 31.20 -4.59
C ARG A 290 18.99 30.34 -3.45
N LEU A 291 18.81 30.91 -2.26
CA LEU A 291 18.19 30.20 -1.13
C LEU A 291 16.73 29.83 -1.44
N GLN A 292 15.96 30.76 -1.99
CA GLN A 292 14.57 30.53 -2.39
C GLN A 292 14.46 29.42 -3.44
N GLU A 293 15.31 29.45 -4.47
CA GLU A 293 15.33 28.40 -5.50
C GLU A 293 15.76 27.04 -4.93
N GLN A 294 16.69 27.01 -3.97
CA GLN A 294 17.11 25.77 -3.30
C GLN A 294 15.98 25.20 -2.44
N MET A 295 15.20 26.06 -1.78
CA MET A 295 14.00 25.65 -1.03
C MET A 295 12.95 25.06 -1.96
N GLU A 296 12.66 25.71 -3.09
CA GLU A 296 11.74 25.22 -4.12
C GLU A 296 12.17 23.87 -4.68
N GLU A 297 13.46 23.72 -4.99
CA GLU A 297 14.01 22.45 -5.46
C GLU A 297 13.84 21.34 -4.41
N THR A 298 14.10 21.65 -3.14
CA THR A 298 13.99 20.67 -2.05
C THR A 298 12.53 20.24 -1.83
N VAL A 299 11.57 21.18 -1.86
CA VAL A 299 10.13 20.87 -1.79
C VAL A 299 9.68 20.06 -3.00
N ALA A 300 10.09 20.45 -4.22
CA ALA A 300 9.74 19.74 -5.44
C ALA A 300 10.26 18.29 -5.44
N LYS A 301 11.49 18.06 -4.94
CA LYS A 301 12.03 16.71 -4.76
C LYS A 301 11.24 15.89 -3.73
N ALA A 302 10.86 16.49 -2.60
CA ALA A 302 10.05 15.82 -1.60
C ALA A 302 8.68 15.39 -2.16
N LEU A 303 8.01 16.29 -2.88
CA LEU A 303 6.72 16.00 -3.53
C LEU A 303 6.84 14.97 -4.66
N ALA A 304 7.87 15.08 -5.51
CA ALA A 304 8.13 14.12 -6.59
C ALA A 304 8.39 12.71 -6.05
N GLN A 305 9.08 12.59 -4.92
CA GLN A 305 9.31 11.31 -4.27
C GLN A 305 7.99 10.64 -3.85
N THR A 306 7.13 11.34 -3.08
CA THR A 306 5.83 10.78 -2.65
C THR A 306 4.94 10.49 -3.85
N PHE A 307 4.87 11.41 -4.80
CA PHE A 307 4.09 11.26 -6.03
C PHE A 307 4.49 10.02 -6.82
N HIS A 308 5.80 9.76 -6.97
CA HIS A 308 6.28 8.56 -7.65
C HIS A 308 5.77 7.27 -7.00
N TYR A 309 5.76 7.21 -5.66
CA TYR A 309 5.21 6.06 -4.93
C TYR A 309 3.69 5.96 -5.08
N MET A 310 2.96 7.08 -5.11
CA MET A 310 1.52 7.09 -5.39
C MET A 310 1.22 6.48 -6.78
N ILE A 311 1.98 6.86 -7.81
CA ILE A 311 1.84 6.30 -9.17
C ILE A 311 2.14 4.80 -9.21
N HIS A 312 3.21 4.34 -8.54
CA HIS A 312 3.57 2.91 -8.52
C HIS A 312 2.55 2.08 -7.76
N LEU A 313 2.13 2.54 -6.59
CA LEU A 313 1.08 1.89 -5.81
C LEU A 313 -0.26 1.93 -6.55
N GLY A 314 -0.50 2.96 -7.36
CA GLY A 314 -1.83 3.29 -7.89
C GLY A 314 -2.75 3.83 -6.81
N SER A 315 -2.20 4.57 -5.86
CA SER A 315 -3.03 5.26 -4.87
C SER A 315 -3.40 6.64 -5.38
N SER A 316 -4.67 7.01 -5.20
CA SER A 316 -5.14 8.37 -5.41
C SER A 316 -4.62 9.32 -4.33
N CYS A 317 -4.17 8.80 -3.19
CA CYS A 317 -3.86 9.58 -2.00
C CYS A 317 -2.42 9.34 -1.52
N GLY A 318 -1.83 10.34 -0.87
CA GLY A 318 -0.49 10.28 -0.30
C GLY A 318 -0.33 11.23 0.87
N TYR A 319 0.65 10.94 1.72
CA TYR A 319 0.90 11.70 2.95
C TYR A 319 2.37 12.09 3.04
N LEU A 320 2.63 13.33 3.42
CA LEU A 320 3.98 13.82 3.71
C LEU A 320 3.98 14.66 4.98
N THR A 321 4.98 14.47 5.84
CA THR A 321 5.12 15.27 7.08
C THR A 321 6.39 16.08 7.08
N ALA A 322 6.29 17.26 7.69
CA ALA A 322 7.40 18.17 7.89
C ALA A 322 7.31 18.85 9.25
N GLY A 323 7.79 18.17 10.29
CA GLY A 323 7.73 18.67 11.67
C GLY A 323 6.31 18.71 12.21
N LYS A 324 5.76 19.91 12.35
CA LYS A 324 4.37 20.13 12.81
C LYS A 324 3.37 20.33 11.68
N ALA A 325 3.81 20.19 10.42
CA ALA A 325 2.93 20.31 9.26
C ALA A 325 2.66 18.93 8.64
N LEU A 326 1.39 18.71 8.30
CA LEU A 326 0.91 17.54 7.56
C LEU A 326 0.52 18.00 6.16
N ILE A 327 1.06 17.36 5.14
CA ILE A 327 0.75 17.61 3.73
C ILE A 327 0.02 16.40 3.17
N PHE A 328 -1.24 16.61 2.81
CA PHE A 328 -2.08 15.60 2.17
C PHE A 328 -2.07 15.82 0.66
N LEU A 329 -1.87 14.73 -0.08
CA LEU A 329 -1.71 14.75 -1.53
C LEU A 329 -2.81 13.91 -2.19
N HIS A 330 -3.30 14.38 -3.34
CA HIS A 330 -4.31 13.67 -4.12
C HIS A 330 -4.07 13.73 -5.63
N ILE A 331 -4.40 12.64 -6.33
CA ILE A 331 -4.35 12.52 -7.79
C ILE A 331 -5.73 12.08 -8.29
N GLU A 332 -6.31 12.93 -9.13
CA GLU A 332 -7.57 12.63 -9.83
C GLU A 332 -7.31 11.79 -11.08
N ASP A 333 -8.12 11.91 -12.12
CA ASP A 333 -7.97 11.13 -13.35
C ASP A 333 -6.82 11.62 -14.22
N ASP A 334 -6.52 12.93 -14.19
CA ASP A 334 -5.32 13.46 -14.84
C ASP A 334 -4.09 13.20 -13.97
N PRO A 335 -3.18 12.29 -14.38
CA PRO A 335 -2.00 11.96 -13.58
C PRO A 335 -0.99 13.11 -13.54
N THR A 336 -1.09 14.11 -14.42
CA THR A 336 -0.13 15.22 -14.49
C THR A 336 -0.38 16.31 -13.46
N VAL A 337 -1.51 16.26 -12.75
CA VAL A 337 -1.90 17.24 -11.73
C VAL A 337 -1.81 16.61 -10.35
N LEU A 338 -1.10 17.26 -9.44
CA LEU A 338 -1.03 16.87 -8.03
C LEU A 338 -1.77 17.91 -7.18
N TYR A 339 -2.85 17.46 -6.56
CA TYR A 339 -3.62 18.23 -5.60
C TYR A 339 -2.99 18.14 -4.21
N HIS A 340 -3.05 19.23 -3.44
CA HIS A 340 -2.45 19.28 -2.12
C HIS A 340 -3.28 20.07 -1.10
N HIS A 341 -3.18 19.66 0.15
CA HIS A 341 -3.66 20.42 1.31
C HIS A 341 -2.59 20.40 2.41
N ILE A 342 -2.32 21.56 3.02
CA ILE A 342 -1.38 21.68 4.15
C ILE A 342 -2.20 21.95 5.40
N SER A 343 -2.08 21.08 6.40
CA SER A 343 -2.59 21.30 7.75
C SER A 343 -1.43 21.60 8.70
N GLN A 344 -1.64 22.57 9.58
CA GLN A 344 -0.71 22.94 10.65
C GLN A 344 -1.45 22.82 12.00
N PRO A 345 -1.59 21.60 12.56
CA PRO A 345 -2.40 21.39 13.75
C PRO A 345 -2.00 22.25 14.95
N ASP A 346 -0.75 22.70 15.05
CA ASP A 346 -0.28 23.59 16.12
C ASP A 346 -0.84 25.01 16.04
N ILE A 347 -1.36 25.40 14.87
CA ILE A 347 -2.03 26.67 14.60
C ILE A 347 -3.54 26.42 14.44
N ASP A 348 -3.92 25.48 13.58
CA ASP A 348 -5.30 25.23 13.15
C ASP A 348 -6.20 24.78 14.31
N ALA A 349 -5.67 24.00 15.25
CA ALA A 349 -6.46 23.48 16.38
C ALA A 349 -6.69 24.52 17.49
N LYS A 350 -6.02 25.68 17.45
CA LYS A 350 -6.20 26.73 18.47
C LYS A 350 -7.44 27.57 18.16
N GLY A 351 -8.47 27.41 18.97
CA GLY A 351 -9.64 28.27 18.99
C GLY A 351 -9.31 29.70 19.43
N LEU A 352 -10.20 30.64 19.12
CA LEU A 352 -10.08 32.06 19.47
C LEU A 352 -9.99 32.31 20.99
N ASP A 353 -10.55 31.40 21.79
CA ASP A 353 -10.55 31.41 23.25
C ASP A 353 -9.40 30.58 23.87
N GLY A 354 -8.51 30.02 23.03
CA GLY A 354 -7.44 29.12 23.45
C GLY A 354 -7.87 27.68 23.68
N THR A 355 -9.12 27.31 23.41
CA THR A 355 -9.56 25.91 23.42
C THR A 355 -9.01 25.15 22.22
N VAL A 356 -8.80 23.84 22.38
CA VAL A 356 -8.35 22.97 21.28
C VAL A 356 -9.57 22.40 20.57
N ASP A 357 -9.75 22.76 19.29
CA ASP A 357 -10.73 22.12 18.41
C ASP A 357 -10.23 20.71 18.04
N PRO A 358 -10.92 19.63 18.47
CA PRO A 358 -10.48 18.27 18.22
C PRO A 358 -10.39 17.94 16.72
N PHE A 359 -11.20 18.57 15.88
CA PHE A 359 -11.25 18.28 14.44
C PHE A 359 -9.93 18.61 13.74
N TYR A 360 -9.28 19.71 14.09
CA TYR A 360 -8.04 20.18 13.47
C TYR A 360 -6.77 19.56 14.07
N THR A 361 -6.91 18.64 15.04
CA THR A 361 -5.75 17.93 15.61
C THR A 361 -5.11 16.99 14.58
N ALA A 362 -3.81 16.76 14.70
CA ALA A 362 -3.06 15.91 13.78
C ALA A 362 -3.63 14.48 13.67
N VAL A 363 -4.01 13.91 14.83
CA VAL A 363 -4.62 12.57 14.91
C VAL A 363 -5.98 12.55 14.21
N ALA A 364 -6.82 13.57 14.41
CA ALA A 364 -8.13 13.64 13.77
C ALA A 364 -8.02 13.78 12.25
N GLN A 365 -7.15 14.67 11.76
CA GLN A 365 -6.94 14.86 10.32
C GLN A 365 -6.36 13.60 9.66
N LEU A 366 -5.37 12.94 10.26
CA LEU A 366 -4.85 11.70 9.69
C LEU A 366 -5.87 10.56 9.77
N ALA A 367 -6.62 10.42 10.86
CA ALA A 367 -7.65 9.38 10.99
C ALA A 367 -8.80 9.56 9.97
N ALA A 368 -9.27 10.79 9.79
CA ALA A 368 -10.30 11.10 8.80
C ALA A 368 -9.77 10.93 7.36
N PHE A 369 -8.50 11.28 7.08
CA PHE A 369 -7.86 10.98 5.81
C PHE A 369 -7.75 9.49 5.53
N CYS A 370 -7.32 8.70 6.51
CA CYS A 370 -7.29 7.24 6.42
C CYS A 370 -8.67 6.68 6.06
N LEU A 371 -9.74 7.15 6.71
CA LEU A 371 -11.10 6.72 6.39
C LEU A 371 -11.58 7.21 5.01
N GLN A 372 -11.18 8.41 4.58
CA GLN A 372 -11.46 8.92 3.25
C GLN A 372 -10.87 8.00 2.17
N THR A 373 -9.63 7.54 2.36
CA THR A 373 -9.01 6.58 1.41
C THR A 373 -9.74 5.23 1.36
N CYS A 374 -10.50 4.86 2.39
CA CYS A 374 -11.32 3.66 2.36
C CYS A 374 -12.51 3.75 1.39
N ARG A 375 -12.97 4.97 1.09
CA ARG A 375 -14.07 5.26 0.15
C ARG A 375 -13.62 5.36 -1.29
N GLU A 376 -12.34 5.65 -1.52
CA GLU A 376 -11.76 5.80 -2.84
C GLU A 376 -11.23 4.44 -3.33
N PRO A 377 -11.76 3.87 -4.42
CA PRO A 377 -11.11 2.73 -5.04
C PRO A 377 -9.71 3.16 -5.52
N GLY A 378 -8.73 2.28 -5.33
CA GLY A 378 -7.39 2.49 -5.89
C GLY A 378 -7.46 2.64 -7.41
N LYS A 379 -6.45 3.30 -7.98
CA LYS A 379 -6.35 3.48 -9.43
C LYS A 379 -6.11 2.13 -10.12
N SER A 380 -6.86 1.88 -11.19
CA SER A 380 -6.73 0.65 -11.97
C SER A 380 -5.35 0.52 -12.60
N ASN A 381 -5.01 -0.70 -12.98
CA ASN A 381 -3.79 -1.00 -13.71
C ASN A 381 -3.74 -0.27 -15.06
N LEU A 382 -4.87 -0.14 -15.76
CA LEU A 382 -4.97 0.66 -16.98
C LEU A 382 -4.71 2.15 -16.74
N TRP A 383 -5.20 2.70 -15.62
CA TRP A 383 -4.91 4.08 -15.26
C TRP A 383 -3.41 4.28 -15.01
N LYS A 384 -2.76 3.37 -14.25
CA LYS A 384 -1.31 3.42 -13.99
C LYS A 384 -0.50 3.37 -15.28
N GLU A 385 -0.91 2.52 -16.22
CA GLU A 385 -0.33 2.40 -17.56
C GLU A 385 -0.43 3.72 -18.34
N LYS A 386 -1.62 4.32 -18.41
CA LYS A 386 -1.82 5.63 -19.04
C LYS A 386 -0.99 6.72 -18.36
N ALA A 387 -0.90 6.69 -17.04
CA ALA A 387 -0.10 7.63 -16.26
C ALA A 387 1.39 7.50 -16.59
N ILE A 388 1.96 6.29 -16.55
CA ILE A 388 3.37 6.04 -16.86
C ILE A 388 3.74 6.51 -18.28
N LEU A 389 2.83 6.36 -19.24
CA LEU A 389 3.05 6.82 -20.62
C LEU A 389 3.04 8.35 -20.77
N ARG A 390 2.30 9.05 -19.91
CA ARG A 390 2.10 10.50 -19.98
C ARG A 390 3.10 11.27 -19.10
N LEU A 391 3.57 10.67 -18.02
CA LEU A 391 4.46 11.31 -17.05
C LEU A 391 5.92 11.30 -17.50
N SER A 392 6.62 12.41 -17.25
CA SER A 392 8.07 12.51 -17.44
C SER A 392 8.82 12.08 -16.17
N LYS A 393 10.06 11.61 -16.37
CA LYS A 393 10.97 11.25 -15.27
C LYS A 393 11.93 12.39 -14.97
N TRP A 394 12.16 12.68 -13.70
CA TRP A 394 13.07 13.74 -13.28
C TRP A 394 14.53 13.43 -13.69
N PRO A 395 15.34 14.40 -14.16
CA PRO A 395 15.02 15.82 -14.39
C PRO A 395 14.58 16.12 -15.85
N GLN A 396 14.09 15.14 -16.60
CA GLN A 396 13.73 15.34 -18.00
C GLN A 396 12.50 16.27 -18.09
N PRO A 397 12.55 17.35 -18.92
CA PRO A 397 11.42 18.25 -19.08
C PRO A 397 10.30 17.59 -19.87
N TYR A 398 9.07 17.89 -19.45
CA TYR A 398 7.86 17.63 -20.24
C TYR A 398 7.94 18.31 -21.61
N THR A 399 7.24 17.76 -22.59
CA THR A 399 7.14 18.34 -23.94
C THR A 399 6.59 19.77 -23.91
N GLU A 400 5.62 20.00 -23.04
CA GLU A 400 4.93 21.25 -22.78
C GLU A 400 5.87 22.34 -22.24
N MET A 401 6.97 21.96 -21.59
CA MET A 401 7.96 22.89 -21.04
C MET A 401 8.93 23.43 -22.11
N ARG A 402 9.04 22.78 -23.28
CA ARG A 402 10.01 23.15 -24.34
C ARG A 402 9.50 24.23 -25.30
N GLY A 403 8.22 24.59 -25.25
CA GLY A 403 7.60 25.55 -26.19
C GLY A 403 7.88 27.04 -25.94
N GLY A 404 8.68 27.40 -24.92
CA GLY A 404 8.93 28.79 -24.54
C GLY A 404 10.17 29.44 -25.16
N THR A 405 10.97 28.71 -25.93
CA THR A 405 12.24 29.22 -26.52
C THR A 405 12.25 29.05 -28.03
N THR A 406 11.29 29.62 -28.72
CA THR A 406 11.47 30.05 -30.11
C THR A 406 11.38 31.56 -30.12
N GLU A 407 12.55 32.19 -30.15
CA GLU A 407 12.73 33.55 -30.65
C GLU A 407 12.20 33.57 -32.08
N GLU A 408 10.94 33.97 -32.27
CA GLU A 408 10.47 34.45 -33.56
C GLU A 408 10.71 35.95 -33.63
N GLU A 409 11.86 36.30 -34.21
CA GLU A 409 12.17 37.64 -34.69
C GLU A 409 11.23 38.02 -35.85
N SER A 410 10.54 39.16 -35.74
CA SER A 410 10.15 39.99 -36.90
C SER A 410 9.64 41.38 -36.49
N PRO A 411 9.68 42.40 -37.38
CA PRO A 411 10.59 43.53 -37.21
C PRO A 411 9.89 44.89 -37.02
N GLN A 412 10.62 45.78 -36.34
CA GLN A 412 10.65 47.25 -36.44
C GLN A 412 9.33 48.05 -36.52
N SER A 413 9.09 48.86 -35.49
CA SER A 413 8.63 50.24 -35.64
C SER A 413 9.27 51.13 -34.57
N ILE A 414 10.05 52.09 -35.03
CA ILE A 414 10.73 53.13 -34.26
C ILE A 414 9.68 54.17 -33.82
N HIS A 415 9.65 54.55 -32.54
CA HIS A 415 9.71 55.96 -32.06
C HIS A 415 9.61 56.06 -30.52
N SER A 416 10.65 56.70 -29.98
CA SER A 416 10.95 57.35 -28.69
C SER A 416 9.96 57.38 -27.49
N ALA A 417 10.52 56.93 -26.37
CA ALA A 417 10.61 57.53 -25.01
C ALA A 417 9.40 58.24 -24.36
N SER A 418 8.95 57.71 -23.21
CA SER A 418 8.77 58.48 -21.96
C SER A 418 8.43 57.56 -20.77
N SER A 419 8.79 58.03 -19.59
CA SER A 419 8.82 57.36 -18.28
C SER A 419 7.46 57.18 -17.59
N TYR A 420 7.44 56.17 -16.71
CA TYR A 420 6.78 56.13 -15.40
C TYR A 420 5.32 55.66 -15.28
N ALA A 421 5.17 54.66 -14.41
CA ALA A 421 4.03 54.23 -13.58
C ALA A 421 2.68 53.89 -14.22
N GLY A 422 2.26 52.63 -14.03
CA GLY A 422 0.85 52.33 -13.77
C GLY A 422 0.34 50.98 -14.28
N SER A 423 -0.25 50.23 -13.35
CA SER A 423 -1.52 49.51 -13.54
C SER A 423 -1.52 48.10 -14.16
N VAL A 424 -1.47 47.09 -13.28
CA VAL A 424 -2.47 46.01 -12.98
C VAL A 424 -3.53 45.59 -14.04
N THR A 425 -3.43 45.88 -15.33
CA THR A 425 -4.50 45.55 -16.31
C THR A 425 -4.09 44.66 -17.48
N ALA A 426 -2.90 44.05 -17.46
CA ALA A 426 -2.48 43.08 -18.48
C ALA A 426 -2.80 41.60 -18.14
N ALA A 427 -3.07 41.26 -16.88
CA ALA A 427 -3.41 39.90 -16.45
C ALA A 427 -4.92 39.56 -16.51
N GLN A 428 -5.78 40.53 -16.84
CA GLN A 428 -7.24 40.33 -16.95
C GLN A 428 -7.75 40.21 -18.40
N LYS A 429 -6.88 40.31 -19.41
CA LYS A 429 -7.29 40.25 -20.82
C LYS A 429 -7.14 38.89 -21.49
N LEU A 430 -6.49 37.91 -20.84
CA LEU A 430 -6.48 36.50 -21.28
C LEU A 430 -7.56 35.64 -20.60
N THR A 431 -8.23 36.16 -19.58
CA THR A 431 -9.30 35.46 -18.83
C THR A 431 -10.73 35.82 -19.28
N VAL A 432 -10.89 36.75 -20.24
CA VAL A 432 -12.21 37.18 -20.75
C VAL A 432 -12.53 36.62 -22.15
N GLN A 433 -11.57 36.03 -22.88
CA GLN A 433 -11.84 35.39 -24.18
C GLN A 433 -12.18 33.88 -24.12
N LEU A 434 -12.14 33.26 -22.94
CA LEU A 434 -12.54 31.86 -22.73
C LEU A 434 -13.89 31.67 -22.01
N ARG A 435 -14.64 32.76 -21.76
CA ARG A 435 -15.97 32.71 -21.10
C ARG A 435 -17.16 33.15 -21.96
N GLN A 436 -17.00 33.29 -23.28
CA GLN A 436 -18.09 33.70 -24.17
C GLN A 436 -18.26 32.77 -25.38
N ARG A 437 -18.74 31.54 -25.15
CA ARG A 437 -19.62 30.81 -26.08
C ARG A 437 -20.55 29.88 -25.32
N THR A 438 -21.70 30.42 -24.92
CA THR A 438 -23.06 29.82 -24.86
C THR A 438 -23.85 30.46 -23.72
N ARG A 439 -24.66 31.48 -24.07
CA ARG A 439 -26.00 31.78 -23.53
C ARG A 439 -26.40 33.23 -23.87
N ALA A 440 -27.35 33.37 -24.79
CA ALA A 440 -28.35 34.44 -24.80
C ALA A 440 -29.70 33.71 -24.57
N SER A 441 -30.49 33.94 -23.51
CA SER A 441 -31.24 35.15 -23.08
C SER A 441 -32.36 35.48 -24.11
N CYS A 442 -33.66 35.62 -23.79
CA CYS A 442 -34.38 36.06 -22.60
C CYS A 442 -35.82 35.45 -22.47
N ASN A 443 -36.32 35.47 -21.23
CA ASN A 443 -37.67 35.28 -20.63
C ASN A 443 -38.77 36.26 -21.15
N PRO A 444 -40.04 36.35 -20.61
CA PRO A 444 -40.83 35.50 -19.67
C PRO A 444 -42.38 35.34 -19.98
N GLN A 445 -42.99 34.36 -19.32
CA GLN A 445 -44.36 34.22 -18.72
C GLN A 445 -45.66 34.86 -19.29
N GLN A 446 -46.71 33.99 -19.26
CA GLN A 446 -48.17 34.14 -19.04
C GLN A 446 -49.16 33.90 -20.22
N GLN A 447 -50.16 33.04 -19.90
CA GLN A 447 -51.29 32.43 -20.64
C GLN A 447 -52.32 33.45 -21.20
N PRO A 448 -53.50 33.10 -21.79
CA PRO A 448 -54.14 31.79 -22.10
C PRO A 448 -54.80 31.70 -23.51
N ASP A 449 -55.55 30.60 -23.71
CA ASP A 449 -56.73 30.45 -24.58
C ASP A 449 -56.60 29.80 -25.97
N ALA A 450 -57.17 28.58 -26.02
CA ALA A 450 -58.35 28.17 -26.79
C ALA A 450 -58.33 28.17 -28.33
N ASP A 451 -58.84 27.05 -28.85
CA ASP A 451 -59.53 26.83 -30.13
C ASP A 451 -58.70 27.16 -31.40
N ASN A 452 -58.56 26.32 -32.41
CA ASN A 452 -59.62 25.60 -33.08
C ASN A 452 -59.02 24.81 -34.25
N ASP A 453 -59.64 23.67 -34.51
CA ASP A 453 -60.00 23.11 -35.81
C ASP A 453 -59.00 22.55 -36.84
N THR A 454 -59.39 21.33 -37.25
CA THR A 454 -59.37 20.71 -38.59
C THR A 454 -58.04 20.15 -39.12
N SER A 455 -57.95 18.94 -39.66
CA SER A 455 -58.95 17.93 -40.06
C SER A 455 -58.27 16.60 -40.40
N ASP A 456 -58.91 15.51 -40.01
CA ASP A 456 -59.17 14.24 -40.71
C ASP A 456 -58.03 13.43 -41.36
N GLU A 457 -57.89 12.17 -40.95
CA GLU A 457 -58.60 11.04 -41.58
C GLU A 457 -58.32 9.74 -40.78
N GLU A 458 -59.40 9.14 -40.27
CA GLU A 458 -59.44 7.84 -39.62
C GLU A 458 -59.84 6.77 -40.63
N SER A 459 -59.38 5.53 -40.47
CA SER A 459 -60.19 4.40 -40.92
C SER A 459 -60.02 3.14 -40.07
N ALA A 460 -61.17 2.76 -39.50
CA ALA A 460 -61.65 1.44 -39.10
C ALA A 460 -60.85 0.71 -38.00
N GLY A 461 -61.38 0.46 -36.80
CA GLY A 461 -62.78 0.27 -36.40
C GLY A 461 -62.96 -1.14 -35.86
N GLY A 462 -63.40 -1.29 -34.60
CA GLY A 462 -63.73 -2.61 -34.05
C GLY A 462 -63.82 -2.66 -32.52
N ALA A 463 -64.93 -2.17 -31.99
CA ALA A 463 -65.30 -2.19 -30.58
C ALA A 463 -65.60 -3.61 -30.03
N SER A 464 -65.50 -3.80 -28.70
CA SER A 464 -66.68 -3.98 -27.82
C SER A 464 -66.39 -4.79 -26.54
N ARG A 465 -66.56 -4.10 -25.39
CA ARG A 465 -67.32 -4.44 -24.14
C ARG A 465 -67.09 -5.80 -23.44
N ARG A 466 -66.65 -5.77 -22.17
CA ARG A 466 -67.41 -5.90 -20.88
C ARG A 466 -68.10 -7.28 -20.72
N SER A 467 -68.13 -8.00 -19.59
CA SER A 467 -67.68 -7.86 -18.19
C SER A 467 -68.20 -9.09 -17.39
N HIS A 468 -67.56 -9.38 -16.24
CA HIS A 468 -68.06 -10.15 -15.05
C HIS A 468 -68.15 -11.70 -15.03
N GLY A 469 -67.57 -12.31 -13.98
CA GLY A 469 -68.18 -13.48 -13.29
C GLY A 469 -67.28 -14.61 -12.76
N LEU A 470 -66.80 -14.47 -11.51
CA LEU A 470 -66.67 -15.47 -10.41
C LEU A 470 -65.99 -16.86 -10.54
N GLN A 471 -64.96 -17.03 -9.68
CA GLN A 471 -64.57 -18.15 -8.77
C GLN A 471 -64.05 -19.53 -9.23
N ALA A 472 -62.79 -19.77 -8.80
CA ALA A 472 -62.18 -20.94 -8.11
C ALA A 472 -61.98 -22.29 -8.85
N SER A 473 -60.70 -22.65 -9.11
CA SER A 473 -59.96 -23.66 -8.32
C SER A 473 -58.54 -23.94 -8.86
N LEU A 474 -57.59 -23.96 -7.92
CA LEU A 474 -56.42 -24.85 -7.77
C LEU A 474 -55.25 -24.82 -8.81
N GLU A 475 -54.10 -24.43 -8.25
CA GLU A 475 -52.75 -24.98 -8.45
C GLU A 475 -52.11 -24.97 -9.86
N ALA A 476 -51.16 -24.04 -10.07
CA ALA A 476 -49.72 -24.36 -10.18
C ALA A 476 -48.91 -23.23 -10.87
N LYS A 477 -47.79 -22.89 -10.22
CA LYS A 477 -46.49 -22.42 -10.77
C LYS A 477 -46.49 -21.25 -11.77
N ALA A 478 -46.01 -20.11 -11.28
CA ALA A 478 -45.66 -18.93 -12.07
C ALA A 478 -44.42 -19.13 -12.97
N PRO A 479 -44.48 -18.71 -14.25
CA PRO A 479 -43.34 -18.19 -15.00
C PRO A 479 -43.43 -16.65 -15.08
N GLY A 480 -42.26 -16.02 -15.25
CA GLY A 480 -42.03 -14.60 -15.02
C GLY A 480 -42.53 -13.61 -16.08
N SER A 481 -42.20 -12.34 -15.86
CA SER A 481 -42.16 -11.30 -16.88
C SER A 481 -41.53 -10.02 -16.32
N ASN A 482 -40.36 -9.68 -16.89
CA ASN A 482 -39.94 -8.37 -17.38
C ASN A 482 -40.53 -7.09 -16.73
N LYS A 483 -39.64 -6.27 -16.17
CA LYS A 483 -39.81 -4.80 -16.15
C LYS A 483 -38.59 -4.11 -16.75
N ARG A 484 -38.88 -3.36 -17.80
CA ARG A 484 -38.02 -2.39 -18.51
C ARG A 484 -37.42 -1.38 -17.53
N LYS A 485 -36.13 -1.08 -17.67
CA LYS A 485 -35.47 0.09 -17.07
C LYS A 485 -35.35 1.19 -18.12
N ASP A 486 -35.88 2.36 -17.78
CA ASP A 486 -35.62 3.62 -18.47
C ASP A 486 -34.15 4.01 -18.36
N ILE A 487 -33.63 4.56 -19.44
CA ILE A 487 -32.26 5.04 -19.61
C ILE A 487 -32.24 6.53 -19.27
N THR A 488 -31.46 6.91 -18.27
CA THR A 488 -30.97 8.28 -18.09
C THR A 488 -29.46 8.21 -17.92
N SER A 489 -28.76 8.85 -18.85
CA SER A 489 -27.32 8.83 -19.07
C SER A 489 -26.57 9.73 -18.08
N GLY A 490 -25.73 9.12 -17.25
CA GLY A 490 -24.57 9.74 -16.63
C GLY A 490 -23.41 8.76 -16.78
N SER A 491 -22.45 9.07 -17.64
CA SER A 491 -21.34 8.19 -17.99
C SER A 491 -20.31 8.18 -16.87
N GLU A 492 -20.48 7.31 -15.89
CA GLU A 492 -19.39 6.85 -15.03
C GLU A 492 -18.55 5.87 -15.86
N GLU A 493 -17.33 6.25 -16.24
CA GLU A 493 -16.37 5.34 -16.88
C GLU A 493 -15.85 4.36 -15.82
N GLY A 494 -16.63 3.31 -15.55
CA GLY A 494 -16.16 2.11 -14.87
C GLY A 494 -15.08 1.38 -15.68
N PRO A 495 -14.38 0.40 -15.07
CA PRO A 495 -13.42 -0.43 -15.78
C PRO A 495 -14.06 -1.03 -17.03
N SER A 496 -13.34 -1.00 -18.16
CA SER A 496 -13.84 -1.59 -19.41
C SER A 496 -14.25 -3.05 -19.17
N ASN A 497 -15.36 -3.51 -19.77
CA ASN A 497 -15.87 -4.88 -19.59
C ASN A 497 -14.80 -5.97 -19.74
N GLU A 498 -13.79 -5.74 -20.59
CA GLU A 498 -12.69 -6.67 -20.85
C GLU A 498 -11.71 -6.84 -19.66
N GLU A 499 -11.55 -5.83 -18.80
CA GLU A 499 -10.64 -5.86 -17.63
C GLU A 499 -11.26 -6.67 -16.49
N LEU A 500 -12.54 -6.42 -16.19
CA LEU A 500 -13.32 -7.23 -15.25
C LEU A 500 -13.38 -8.70 -15.70
N GLU A 501 -13.47 -8.96 -17.00
CA GLU A 501 -13.40 -10.31 -17.56
C GLU A 501 -12.04 -10.98 -17.38
N LEU A 502 -10.92 -10.26 -17.51
CA LEU A 502 -9.58 -10.81 -17.30
C LEU A 502 -9.27 -11.05 -15.82
N GLU A 503 -9.75 -10.17 -14.95
CA GLU A 503 -9.59 -10.29 -13.49
C GLU A 503 -10.38 -11.48 -12.94
N SER A 504 -11.64 -11.61 -13.34
CA SER A 504 -12.52 -12.71 -12.91
C SER A 504 -12.23 -14.03 -13.64
N ARG A 505 -11.37 -14.01 -14.68
CA ARG A 505 -11.10 -15.20 -15.51
C ARG A 505 -10.59 -16.37 -14.67
N PRO A 506 -11.20 -17.56 -14.76
CA PRO A 506 -10.71 -18.74 -14.04
C PRO A 506 -9.37 -19.23 -14.62
N TYR A 507 -8.61 -19.95 -13.80
CA TYR A 507 -7.37 -20.60 -14.24
C TYR A 507 -7.67 -21.74 -15.22
N CYS A 508 -6.77 -21.96 -16.18
CA CYS A 508 -6.81 -23.15 -17.03
C CYS A 508 -6.52 -24.41 -16.19
N THR A 509 -7.12 -25.53 -16.57
CA THR A 509 -6.94 -26.82 -15.89
C THR A 509 -5.52 -27.35 -16.02
N GLN A 510 -5.12 -28.21 -15.08
CA GLN A 510 -3.84 -28.93 -15.10
C GLN A 510 -3.71 -29.72 -16.41
N ASP A 511 -4.77 -30.42 -16.83
CA ASP A 511 -4.78 -31.18 -18.09
C ASP A 511 -4.63 -30.28 -19.33
N CYS A 512 -5.30 -29.13 -19.36
CA CYS A 512 -5.16 -28.19 -20.49
C CYS A 512 -3.73 -27.67 -20.62
N LEU A 513 -3.10 -27.26 -19.51
CA LEU A 513 -1.73 -26.73 -19.54
C LEU A 513 -0.69 -27.85 -19.77
N LEU A 514 -0.95 -29.08 -19.31
CA LEU A 514 -0.12 -30.23 -19.64
C LEU A 514 -0.21 -30.56 -21.14
N GLY A 515 -1.42 -30.47 -21.70
CA GLY A 515 -1.66 -30.63 -23.13
C GLY A 515 -0.90 -29.58 -23.96
N LEU A 516 -0.95 -28.32 -23.55
CA LEU A 516 -0.15 -27.23 -24.14
C LEU A 516 1.35 -27.54 -24.13
N LYS A 517 1.87 -28.07 -23.01
CA LYS A 517 3.28 -28.41 -22.83
C LYS A 517 3.72 -29.60 -23.70
N ARG A 518 2.85 -30.59 -23.86
CA ARG A 518 3.12 -31.83 -24.61
C ARG A 518 2.66 -31.79 -26.07
N ASN A 519 2.14 -30.66 -26.54
CA ASN A 519 1.50 -30.52 -27.86
C ASN A 519 0.35 -31.52 -28.07
N GLN A 520 -0.48 -31.73 -27.05
CA GLN A 520 -1.68 -32.57 -27.09
C GLN A 520 -2.94 -31.70 -27.30
N PHE A 521 -4.12 -32.30 -27.24
CA PHE A 521 -5.40 -31.61 -27.41
C PHE A 521 -5.80 -30.81 -26.16
N LEU A 522 -6.68 -29.84 -26.36
CA LEU A 522 -7.34 -29.07 -25.30
C LEU A 522 -8.16 -29.99 -24.39
N ASP A 523 -8.13 -29.69 -23.09
CA ASP A 523 -9.08 -30.28 -22.14
C ASP A 523 -10.45 -29.61 -22.28
N GLU A 524 -11.49 -30.42 -22.52
CA GLU A 524 -12.87 -29.96 -22.66
C GLU A 524 -13.44 -29.38 -21.36
N LYS A 525 -12.89 -29.77 -20.21
CA LYS A 525 -13.28 -29.24 -18.90
C LYS A 525 -12.62 -27.91 -18.57
N CYS A 526 -11.67 -27.45 -19.38
CA CYS A 526 -11.03 -26.17 -19.15
C CYS A 526 -12.06 -25.05 -19.25
N PRO A 527 -12.20 -24.18 -18.23
CA PRO A 527 -13.20 -23.12 -18.27
C PRO A 527 -12.91 -22.09 -19.37
N ASN A 528 -11.67 -22.04 -19.87
CA ASN A 528 -11.25 -21.15 -20.96
C ASN A 528 -11.23 -21.86 -22.33
N VAL A 529 -11.73 -23.09 -22.45
CA VAL A 529 -11.65 -23.90 -23.70
C VAL A 529 -12.26 -23.19 -24.91
N ALA A 530 -13.37 -22.46 -24.72
CA ALA A 530 -14.01 -21.69 -25.77
C ALA A 530 -13.10 -20.58 -26.33
N LEU A 531 -12.33 -19.92 -25.46
CA LEU A 531 -11.37 -18.88 -25.83
C LEU A 531 -10.16 -19.45 -26.58
N HIS A 532 -9.72 -20.67 -26.21
CA HIS A 532 -8.66 -21.35 -26.95
C HIS A 532 -9.14 -21.75 -28.36
N ARG A 533 -10.38 -22.26 -28.46
CA ARG A 533 -11.00 -22.72 -29.72
C ARG A 533 -11.35 -21.58 -30.66
N SER A 534 -11.68 -20.38 -30.18
CA SER A 534 -12.10 -19.26 -31.03
C SER A 534 -11.05 -18.83 -32.06
N ILE A 535 -9.78 -19.23 -31.86
CA ILE A 535 -8.64 -18.86 -32.71
C ILE A 535 -8.42 -19.86 -33.84
N THR A 536 -8.49 -21.16 -33.55
CA THR A 536 -8.21 -22.23 -34.53
C THR A 536 -9.46 -22.95 -35.04
N GLY A 537 -10.59 -22.80 -34.34
CA GLY A 537 -11.80 -23.58 -34.60
C GLY A 537 -11.67 -25.07 -34.28
N SER A 538 -10.61 -25.49 -33.60
CA SER A 538 -10.27 -26.91 -33.40
C SER A 538 -9.96 -27.27 -31.94
N MET A 539 -9.87 -28.56 -31.65
CA MET A 539 -9.40 -29.07 -30.35
C MET A 539 -7.90 -28.97 -30.13
N ALA A 540 -7.13 -28.50 -31.12
CA ALA A 540 -5.71 -28.28 -30.96
C ALA A 540 -5.44 -26.95 -30.28
N HIS A 541 -4.38 -26.90 -29.46
CA HIS A 541 -3.92 -25.63 -28.90
C HIS A 541 -3.46 -24.68 -30.04
N PRO A 542 -3.87 -23.40 -30.03
CA PRO A 542 -3.45 -22.39 -31.02
C PRO A 542 -1.94 -22.13 -31.07
N ILE A 543 -1.25 -22.35 -29.94
CA ILE A 543 0.19 -22.19 -29.78
C ILE A 543 0.70 -23.32 -28.89
N ASN A 544 2.01 -23.57 -28.89
CA ASN A 544 2.65 -24.47 -27.94
C ASN A 544 3.23 -23.70 -26.74
N ALA A 545 3.68 -24.43 -25.71
CA ALA A 545 4.26 -23.82 -24.52
C ALA A 545 5.46 -22.91 -24.83
N ALA A 546 6.38 -23.32 -25.71
CA ALA A 546 7.54 -22.51 -26.08
C ALA A 546 7.12 -21.16 -26.72
N ARG A 547 6.13 -21.19 -27.62
CA ARG A 547 5.59 -19.99 -28.24
C ARG A 547 4.85 -19.10 -27.24
N LEU A 548 4.16 -19.69 -26.26
CA LEU A 548 3.55 -18.93 -25.16
C LEU A 548 4.63 -18.19 -24.36
N LEU A 549 5.75 -18.84 -24.01
CA LEU A 549 6.86 -18.19 -23.30
C LEU A 549 7.45 -17.02 -24.11
N ASP A 550 7.70 -17.21 -25.41
CA ASP A 550 8.22 -16.16 -26.29
C ASP A 550 7.28 -14.95 -26.37
N LEU A 551 5.97 -15.21 -26.46
CA LEU A 551 4.96 -14.16 -26.50
C LEU A 551 4.89 -13.41 -25.19
N LEU A 552 4.93 -14.11 -24.04
CA LEU A 552 4.96 -13.49 -22.73
C LEU A 552 6.23 -12.67 -22.54
N HIS A 553 7.40 -13.18 -22.91
CA HIS A 553 8.64 -12.39 -22.82
C HIS A 553 8.53 -11.06 -23.58
N LYS A 554 7.87 -11.06 -24.75
CA LYS A 554 7.60 -9.84 -25.54
C LYS A 554 6.49 -8.97 -24.95
N ASP A 555 5.36 -9.55 -24.57
CA ASP A 555 4.20 -8.83 -24.03
C ASP A 555 4.52 -8.24 -22.64
N LEU A 556 5.43 -8.86 -21.89
CA LEU A 556 5.86 -8.39 -20.58
C LEU A 556 7.06 -7.43 -20.65
N THR A 557 7.60 -7.13 -21.83
CA THR A 557 8.68 -6.15 -21.97
C THR A 557 8.18 -4.70 -21.78
N PRO A 558 7.11 -4.25 -22.46
CA PRO A 558 6.54 -2.92 -22.19
C PRO A 558 5.88 -2.86 -20.80
N PRO A 559 6.09 -1.80 -19.99
CA PRO A 559 5.39 -1.61 -18.71
C PRO A 559 3.86 -1.61 -18.88
N VAL A 560 3.44 -1.06 -20.01
CA VAL A 560 2.06 -0.84 -20.47
C VAL A 560 1.31 -2.17 -20.62
N ARG A 561 1.83 -3.11 -21.41
CA ARG A 561 1.19 -4.42 -21.63
C ARG A 561 1.21 -5.35 -20.40
N ARG A 562 2.12 -5.14 -19.45
CA ARG A 562 2.22 -5.95 -18.21
C ARG A 562 1.00 -5.81 -17.32
N LEU A 563 0.53 -4.58 -17.12
CA LEU A 563 -0.52 -4.26 -16.16
C LEU A 563 -1.90 -4.84 -16.55
N CYS A 564 -2.13 -5.06 -17.85
CA CYS A 564 -3.35 -5.69 -18.37
C CYS A 564 -3.36 -7.23 -18.33
N SER A 565 -2.19 -7.88 -18.24
CA SER A 565 -2.08 -9.35 -18.34
C SER A 565 -1.53 -10.02 -17.08
N ILE A 566 -0.97 -9.24 -16.15
CA ILE A 566 -0.40 -9.70 -14.89
C ILE A 566 -1.09 -9.01 -13.73
N ARG A 567 -1.56 -9.80 -12.78
CA ARG A 567 -2.05 -9.34 -11.49
C ARG A 567 -1.18 -9.91 -10.37
N PRO A 568 -0.48 -9.09 -9.57
CA PRO A 568 0.18 -9.58 -8.38
C PRO A 568 -0.87 -10.08 -7.37
N LEU A 569 -0.53 -11.15 -6.66
CA LEU A 569 -1.37 -11.77 -5.62
C LEU A 569 -0.83 -11.49 -4.21
N ASP A 570 0.10 -10.54 -4.09
CA ASP A 570 0.73 -10.11 -2.84
C ASP A 570 -0.30 -9.61 -1.82
N GLY A 571 -1.29 -8.81 -2.25
CA GLY A 571 -2.42 -8.36 -1.40
C GLY A 571 -3.29 -9.50 -0.84
N CYS A 572 -3.25 -10.69 -1.45
CA CYS A 572 -3.94 -11.89 -0.95
C CYS A 572 -3.05 -12.76 -0.05
N GLY A 573 -1.90 -12.25 0.40
CA GLY A 573 -0.94 -13.00 1.19
C GLY A 573 -0.18 -14.07 0.41
N LYS A 574 -0.19 -14.04 -0.94
CA LYS A 574 0.48 -15.03 -1.81
C LYS A 574 1.90 -14.57 -2.17
N TYR A 575 2.68 -14.28 -1.14
CA TYR A 575 4.11 -13.99 -1.24
C TYR A 575 4.87 -14.94 -0.31
N GLY A 576 6.10 -15.30 -0.69
CA GLY A 576 6.96 -16.21 0.05
C GLY A 576 8.36 -15.65 0.22
N ARG A 577 9.25 -16.44 0.81
CA ARG A 577 10.64 -16.03 1.10
C ARG A 577 11.40 -15.54 -0.14
N THR A 578 11.13 -16.14 -1.29
CA THR A 578 11.88 -15.91 -2.53
C THR A 578 11.11 -15.10 -3.57
N GLY A 579 9.94 -14.54 -3.22
CA GLY A 579 9.22 -13.61 -4.10
C GLY A 579 7.70 -13.73 -4.03
N ALA A 580 6.99 -13.29 -5.06
CA ALA A 580 5.53 -13.14 -5.08
C ALA A 580 4.86 -13.98 -6.17
N LEU A 581 3.60 -14.39 -5.94
CA LEU A 581 2.79 -15.02 -6.98
C LEU A 581 2.02 -13.98 -7.80
N PHE A 582 1.85 -14.30 -9.07
CA PHE A 582 1.16 -13.49 -10.06
C PHE A 582 0.14 -14.35 -10.79
N LYS A 583 -1.08 -13.82 -10.97
CA LYS A 583 -2.03 -14.37 -11.94
C LYS A 583 -1.71 -13.79 -13.30
N ILE A 584 -1.51 -14.66 -14.29
CA ILE A 584 -1.16 -14.26 -15.66
C ILE A 584 -2.27 -14.73 -16.59
N SER A 585 -2.89 -13.79 -17.31
CA SER A 585 -3.99 -14.01 -18.24
C SER A 585 -3.61 -13.54 -19.64
N SER A 586 -3.47 -14.47 -20.58
CA SER A 586 -3.24 -14.17 -21.99
C SER A 586 -4.54 -13.70 -22.65
N ARG A 587 -4.60 -12.40 -22.99
CA ARG A 587 -5.76 -11.81 -23.65
C ARG A 587 -6.07 -12.47 -25.00
N ARG A 588 -5.04 -12.69 -25.83
CA ARG A 588 -5.20 -13.20 -27.20
C ARG A 588 -5.53 -14.68 -27.26
N TYR A 589 -4.94 -15.50 -26.39
CA TYR A 589 -5.03 -16.96 -26.47
C TYR A 589 -5.90 -17.60 -25.38
N GLY A 590 -6.36 -16.82 -24.40
CA GLY A 590 -7.25 -17.28 -23.34
C GLY A 590 -6.56 -18.06 -22.21
N TYR A 591 -5.24 -18.26 -22.26
CA TYR A 591 -4.51 -19.01 -21.23
C TYR A 591 -4.41 -18.23 -19.93
N THR A 592 -4.80 -18.85 -18.81
CA THR A 592 -4.70 -18.26 -17.47
C THR A 592 -3.98 -19.22 -16.54
N PHE A 593 -2.89 -18.77 -15.93
CA PHE A 593 -2.02 -19.59 -15.07
C PHE A 593 -1.29 -18.68 -14.05
N VAL A 594 -0.39 -19.27 -13.24
CA VAL A 594 0.36 -18.54 -12.21
C VAL A 594 1.82 -18.34 -12.61
N GLY A 595 2.37 -17.17 -12.30
CA GLY A 595 3.81 -16.91 -12.30
C GLY A 595 4.33 -16.73 -10.88
N LYS A 596 5.37 -17.48 -10.49
CA LYS A 596 6.16 -17.22 -9.28
C LYS A 596 7.30 -16.28 -9.65
N GLY A 597 7.17 -15.01 -9.29
CA GLY A 597 8.17 -13.98 -9.57
C GLY A 597 9.19 -13.85 -8.44
N THR A 598 10.46 -13.61 -8.78
CA THR A 598 11.56 -13.44 -7.83
C THR A 598 12.42 -12.21 -8.16
N PHE A 599 13.13 -11.71 -7.15
CA PHE A 599 14.11 -10.63 -7.25
C PHE A 599 15.51 -11.15 -7.65
N ALA A 600 16.41 -10.24 -8.02
CA ALA A 600 17.70 -10.58 -8.63
C ALA A 600 18.54 -11.58 -7.82
N ALA A 601 18.65 -11.38 -6.50
CA ALA A 601 19.42 -12.26 -5.63
C ALA A 601 18.84 -13.69 -5.49
N ALA A 602 17.55 -13.89 -5.76
CA ALA A 602 16.87 -15.19 -5.62
C ALA A 602 16.59 -15.91 -6.96
N VAL A 603 17.05 -15.35 -8.10
CA VAL A 603 16.92 -15.98 -9.43
C VAL A 603 17.50 -17.41 -9.46
N GLY A 604 18.68 -17.61 -8.87
CA GLY A 604 19.32 -18.93 -8.84
C GLY A 604 18.50 -20.01 -8.13
N SER A 605 17.78 -19.65 -7.07
CA SER A 605 16.86 -20.55 -6.37
C SER A 605 15.65 -20.91 -7.23
N LEU A 606 15.10 -19.95 -7.97
CA LEU A 606 13.96 -20.17 -8.86
C LEU A 606 14.33 -21.02 -10.09
N GLU A 607 15.52 -20.82 -10.67
CA GLU A 607 16.05 -21.69 -11.73
C GLU A 607 16.31 -23.12 -11.25
N HIS A 608 16.74 -23.28 -10.00
CA HIS A 608 16.91 -24.58 -9.37
C HIS A 608 15.56 -25.28 -9.21
N GLU A 609 14.54 -24.58 -8.72
CA GLU A 609 13.17 -25.08 -8.62
C GLU A 609 12.62 -25.54 -9.99
N GLU A 610 12.87 -24.77 -11.07
CA GLU A 610 12.50 -25.19 -12.43
C GLU A 610 13.15 -26.54 -12.83
N LYS A 611 14.43 -26.74 -12.48
CA LYS A 611 15.14 -28.01 -12.74
C LYS A 611 14.52 -29.17 -11.96
N VAL A 612 14.06 -28.91 -10.73
CA VAL A 612 13.36 -29.91 -9.90
C VAL A 612 12.03 -30.29 -10.55
N TYR A 613 11.23 -29.31 -10.99
CA TYR A 613 10.01 -29.57 -11.74
C TYR A 613 10.27 -30.37 -13.02
N ARG A 614 11.34 -30.07 -13.75
CA ARG A 614 11.76 -30.82 -14.95
C ARG A 614 12.08 -32.27 -14.63
N ARG A 615 12.76 -32.55 -13.50
CA ARG A 615 13.04 -33.92 -13.04
C ARG A 615 11.75 -34.69 -12.70
N MET A 616 10.74 -33.99 -12.19
CA MET A 616 9.44 -34.54 -11.79
C MET A 616 8.39 -34.48 -12.90
N GLU A 617 8.79 -34.41 -14.18
CA GLU A 617 7.86 -34.40 -15.32
C GLU A 617 6.77 -35.50 -15.25
N PRO A 618 7.03 -36.75 -14.80
CA PRO A 618 5.99 -37.77 -14.69
C PRO A 618 4.89 -37.45 -13.66
N LEU A 619 5.17 -36.59 -12.68
CA LEU A 619 4.24 -36.23 -11.61
C LEU A 619 3.44 -34.96 -11.92
N GLN A 620 3.86 -34.18 -12.93
CA GLN A 620 3.25 -32.90 -13.27
C GLN A 620 1.81 -33.05 -13.75
N GLY A 621 0.96 -32.15 -13.26
CA GLY A 621 -0.47 -32.12 -13.53
C GLY A 621 -1.26 -33.04 -12.61
N HIS A 622 -0.63 -33.96 -11.86
CA HIS A 622 -1.31 -34.89 -10.96
C HIS A 622 -0.93 -34.62 -9.51
N HIS A 623 0.34 -34.81 -9.14
CA HIS A 623 0.81 -34.66 -7.75
C HIS A 623 1.56 -33.34 -7.52
N VAL A 624 2.09 -32.74 -8.58
CA VAL A 624 2.72 -31.42 -8.57
C VAL A 624 2.16 -30.59 -9.74
N PRO A 625 2.13 -29.25 -9.65
CA PRO A 625 1.63 -28.43 -10.74
C PRO A 625 2.39 -28.61 -12.06
N VAL A 626 1.71 -28.40 -13.18
CA VAL A 626 2.39 -28.29 -14.48
C VAL A 626 3.26 -27.04 -14.50
N CYS A 627 4.56 -27.22 -14.71
CA CYS A 627 5.52 -26.15 -14.92
C CYS A 627 5.75 -25.93 -16.41
N LEU A 628 5.42 -24.74 -16.90
CA LEU A 628 5.56 -24.34 -18.31
C LEU A 628 6.99 -23.90 -18.66
N GLY A 629 7.75 -23.42 -17.67
CA GLY A 629 9.12 -22.91 -17.82
C GLY A 629 9.28 -21.56 -17.11
N SER A 630 10.45 -20.95 -17.23
CA SER A 630 10.72 -19.63 -16.66
C SER A 630 11.02 -18.59 -17.73
N ILE A 631 10.84 -17.31 -17.36
CA ILE A 631 11.12 -16.15 -18.21
C ILE A 631 11.87 -15.10 -17.40
N ALA A 632 12.89 -14.50 -18.00
CA ALA A 632 13.49 -13.27 -17.49
C ALA A 632 12.66 -12.08 -17.97
N LEU A 633 12.48 -11.08 -17.11
CA LEU A 633 11.83 -9.83 -17.44
C LEU A 633 12.88 -8.84 -17.92
N VAL A 634 12.71 -8.30 -19.13
CA VAL A 634 13.65 -7.34 -19.72
C VAL A 634 13.77 -6.08 -18.88
N THR A 635 12.68 -5.69 -18.23
CA THR A 635 12.64 -4.62 -17.24
C THR A 635 11.92 -5.13 -16.00
N PRO A 636 12.38 -4.80 -14.79
CA PRO A 636 11.78 -5.35 -13.58
C PRO A 636 10.30 -5.00 -13.45
N PHE A 637 9.53 -5.88 -12.82
CA PHE A 637 8.19 -5.58 -12.31
C PHE A 637 8.34 -5.12 -10.87
N THR A 638 8.23 -3.81 -10.65
CA THR A 638 8.41 -3.22 -9.33
C THR A 638 7.20 -3.49 -8.44
N LEU A 639 7.40 -4.32 -7.42
CA LEU A 639 6.51 -4.39 -6.28
C LEU A 639 6.99 -3.45 -5.19
N PRO A 640 6.11 -3.00 -4.28
CA PRO A 640 6.51 -2.16 -3.16
C PRO A 640 7.65 -2.71 -2.27
N ALA A 641 7.84 -4.04 -2.27
CA ALA A 641 8.82 -4.71 -1.44
C ALA A 641 10.04 -5.28 -2.20
N ALA A 642 9.95 -5.47 -3.52
CA ALA A 642 11.03 -6.05 -4.33
C ALA A 642 10.84 -5.81 -5.83
N ASP A 643 11.95 -5.69 -6.57
CA ASP A 643 11.92 -5.64 -8.03
C ASP A 643 11.94 -7.06 -8.60
N ILE A 644 10.82 -7.51 -9.16
CA ILE A 644 10.73 -8.83 -9.74
C ILE A 644 11.40 -8.82 -11.11
N VAL A 645 12.43 -9.65 -11.29
CA VAL A 645 13.24 -9.71 -12.52
C VAL A 645 13.09 -11.02 -13.28
N HIS A 646 12.57 -12.07 -12.62
CA HIS A 646 12.41 -13.40 -13.23
C HIS A 646 11.12 -14.06 -12.74
N MET A 647 10.46 -14.85 -13.59
CA MET A 647 9.20 -15.53 -13.27
C MET A 647 9.22 -17.00 -13.70
N LEU A 648 8.78 -17.90 -12.82
CA LEU A 648 8.52 -19.31 -13.10
C LEU A 648 7.02 -19.52 -13.34
N LEU A 649 6.65 -20.01 -14.51
CA LEU A 649 5.26 -20.12 -14.95
C LEU A 649 4.71 -21.53 -14.72
N MET A 650 3.59 -21.63 -14.01
CA MET A 650 3.00 -22.89 -13.57
C MET A 650 1.47 -22.85 -13.55
N ALA A 651 0.84 -24.03 -13.65
CA ALA A 651 -0.60 -24.18 -13.46
C ALA A 651 -1.02 -23.87 -12.01
N TRP A 652 -2.27 -23.42 -11.82
CA TRP A 652 -2.81 -23.16 -10.49
C TRP A 652 -2.90 -24.46 -9.68
N ALA A 653 -2.20 -24.48 -8.54
CA ALA A 653 -2.11 -25.67 -7.70
C ALA A 653 -3.39 -25.93 -6.89
N GLY A 654 -4.10 -24.89 -6.47
CA GLY A 654 -5.30 -25.02 -5.64
C GLY A 654 -5.26 -24.11 -4.41
N ASP A 655 -6.23 -24.30 -3.52
CA ASP A 655 -6.40 -23.48 -2.33
C ASP A 655 -5.73 -24.10 -1.09
N ALA A 656 -5.32 -23.25 -0.15
CA ALA A 656 -4.75 -23.71 1.11
C ALA A 656 -5.83 -24.41 1.94
N VAL A 657 -5.50 -25.55 2.55
CA VAL A 657 -6.45 -26.33 3.35
C VAL A 657 -5.89 -26.65 4.73
N THR A 658 -6.77 -26.60 5.73
CA THR A 658 -6.46 -27.08 7.07
C THR A 658 -6.69 -28.59 7.16
N ILE A 659 -5.63 -29.39 7.12
CA ILE A 659 -5.73 -30.85 7.21
C ILE A 659 -6.00 -31.21 8.68
N LYS A 660 -7.20 -31.75 8.98
CA LYS A 660 -7.55 -32.22 10.33
C LYS A 660 -6.94 -33.61 10.56
N GLY A 661 -6.01 -33.73 11.52
CA GLY A 661 -5.31 -34.98 11.86
C GLY A 661 -3.80 -34.92 11.55
N ASN A 662 -3.05 -35.98 11.86
CA ASN A 662 -1.57 -35.93 11.85
C ASN A 662 -0.90 -35.73 10.48
N GLY A 663 -1.62 -35.69 9.34
CA GLY A 663 -1.05 -35.44 8.01
C GLY A 663 -0.02 -36.47 7.50
N LEU A 664 0.49 -37.34 8.37
CA LEU A 664 1.61 -38.25 8.15
C LEU A 664 1.41 -39.17 6.95
N SER A 665 0.19 -39.64 6.69
CA SER A 665 -0.08 -40.54 5.56
C SER A 665 0.18 -39.88 4.20
N GLU A 666 -0.29 -38.64 4.01
CA GLU A 666 -0.04 -37.87 2.78
C GLU A 666 1.43 -37.49 2.66
N TRP A 667 2.08 -37.17 3.79
CA TRP A 667 3.51 -36.83 3.81
C TRP A 667 4.39 -38.00 3.38
N LEU A 668 4.13 -39.20 3.91
CA LEU A 668 4.86 -40.41 3.50
C LEU A 668 4.62 -40.72 2.02
N ARG A 669 3.37 -40.55 1.54
CA ARG A 669 3.01 -40.76 0.13
C ARG A 669 3.79 -39.81 -0.79
N PHE A 670 3.78 -38.51 -0.52
CA PHE A 670 4.55 -37.54 -1.31
C PHE A 670 6.04 -37.83 -1.26
N ARG A 671 6.60 -38.11 -0.08
CA ARG A 671 8.01 -38.47 0.06
C ARG A 671 8.39 -39.66 -0.82
N GLN A 672 7.58 -40.71 -0.83
CA GLN A 672 7.85 -41.89 -1.65
C GLN A 672 7.76 -41.57 -3.15
N LEU A 673 6.75 -40.81 -3.57
CA LEU A 673 6.60 -40.36 -4.95
C LEU A 673 7.78 -39.51 -5.42
N LEU A 674 8.22 -38.52 -4.64
CA LEU A 674 9.36 -37.67 -4.97
C LEU A 674 10.66 -38.48 -5.09
N LEU A 675 10.87 -39.46 -4.20
CA LEU A 675 12.02 -40.36 -4.24
C LEU A 675 12.06 -41.20 -5.52
N THR A 676 10.91 -41.58 -6.10
CA THR A 676 10.89 -42.28 -7.41
C THR A 676 11.46 -41.42 -8.55
N CYS A 677 11.37 -40.10 -8.42
CA CYS A 677 11.96 -39.13 -9.34
C CYS A 677 13.38 -38.69 -8.91
N GLY A 678 13.91 -39.24 -7.80
CA GLY A 678 15.18 -38.84 -7.23
C GLY A 678 15.17 -37.41 -6.66
N VAL A 679 14.07 -36.99 -6.03
CA VAL A 679 13.92 -35.66 -5.43
C VAL A 679 13.62 -35.78 -3.94
N ILE A 680 14.20 -34.88 -3.14
CA ILE A 680 13.88 -34.69 -1.72
C ILE A 680 13.47 -33.23 -1.54
N HIS A 681 12.28 -32.95 -1.00
CA HIS A 681 11.75 -31.57 -0.95
C HIS A 681 12.44 -30.66 0.09
N ASN A 682 12.90 -31.21 1.22
CA ASN A 682 13.51 -30.50 2.36
C ASN A 682 12.67 -29.42 3.07
N ASP A 683 11.43 -29.16 2.63
CA ASP A 683 10.52 -28.20 3.28
C ASP A 683 9.05 -28.63 3.17
N MET A 684 8.76 -29.89 3.48
CA MET A 684 7.37 -30.37 3.51
C MET A 684 6.66 -29.81 4.73
N ARG A 685 5.76 -28.87 4.50
CA ARG A 685 4.87 -28.28 5.50
C ARG A 685 3.46 -28.22 4.95
N GLN A 686 2.48 -28.05 5.84
CA GLN A 686 1.07 -27.96 5.45
C GLN A 686 0.79 -26.79 4.51
N GLU A 687 1.53 -25.68 4.64
CA GLU A 687 1.44 -24.51 3.78
C GLU A 687 1.78 -24.81 2.31
N ASN A 688 2.60 -25.84 2.07
CA ASN A 688 3.03 -26.28 0.74
C ASN A 688 2.11 -27.37 0.14
N LEU A 689 1.04 -27.76 0.84
CA LEU A 689 0.05 -28.73 0.38
C LEU A 689 -1.26 -28.02 0.05
N LEU A 690 -1.61 -28.01 -1.24
CA LEU A 690 -2.78 -27.29 -1.76
C LEU A 690 -3.84 -28.25 -2.27
N TRP A 691 -5.11 -27.99 -1.94
CA TRP A 691 -6.22 -28.80 -2.44
C TRP A 691 -6.62 -28.35 -3.83
N ASN A 692 -6.49 -29.26 -4.80
CA ASN A 692 -6.89 -29.00 -6.16
C ASN A 692 -8.29 -29.56 -6.42
N SER A 693 -9.26 -28.67 -6.62
CA SER A 693 -10.66 -29.06 -6.85
C SER A 693 -10.87 -29.83 -8.17
N GLU A 694 -10.09 -29.52 -9.21
CA GLU A 694 -10.11 -30.24 -10.49
C GLU A 694 -9.70 -31.70 -10.32
N ARG A 695 -8.68 -31.96 -9.49
CA ARG A 695 -8.13 -33.31 -9.27
C ARG A 695 -8.75 -34.05 -8.09
N GLY A 696 -9.47 -33.36 -7.22
CA GLY A 696 -10.04 -33.93 -6.00
C GLY A 696 -9.00 -34.47 -5.02
N HIS A 697 -7.76 -33.97 -5.06
CA HIS A 697 -6.68 -34.34 -4.13
C HIS A 697 -5.63 -33.23 -3.98
N LEU A 698 -4.66 -33.46 -3.09
CA LEU A 698 -3.59 -32.52 -2.77
C LEU A 698 -2.52 -32.48 -3.86
N LEU A 699 -2.02 -31.28 -4.14
CA LEU A 699 -0.80 -31.03 -4.92
C LEU A 699 0.27 -30.41 -4.00
N LEU A 700 1.53 -30.77 -4.25
CA LEU A 700 2.69 -30.25 -3.52
C LEU A 700 3.36 -29.13 -4.33
N ILE A 701 3.72 -28.04 -3.65
CA ILE A 701 4.37 -26.86 -4.22
C ILE A 701 5.62 -26.44 -3.43
N ASP A 702 6.34 -25.45 -3.97
CA ASP A 702 7.50 -24.79 -3.36
C ASP A 702 8.75 -25.67 -3.20
N PHE A 703 9.45 -25.91 -4.31
CA PHE A 703 10.63 -26.78 -4.35
C PHE A 703 11.95 -25.99 -4.30
N ASP A 704 11.95 -24.79 -3.75
CA ASP A 704 13.12 -23.90 -3.68
C ASP A 704 14.29 -24.53 -2.88
N LEU A 705 13.97 -25.31 -1.85
CA LEU A 705 14.92 -26.03 -0.99
C LEU A 705 15.14 -27.50 -1.41
N ALA A 706 14.50 -27.97 -2.48
CA ALA A 706 14.54 -29.38 -2.85
C ALA A 706 15.94 -29.81 -3.33
N THR A 707 16.33 -31.05 -3.06
CA THR A 707 17.59 -31.65 -3.54
C THR A 707 17.31 -32.66 -4.64
N ILE A 708 18.02 -32.53 -5.75
CA ILE A 708 18.02 -33.52 -6.84
C ILE A 708 19.12 -34.55 -6.56
N LEU A 709 18.72 -35.81 -6.39
CA LEU A 709 19.65 -36.91 -6.21
C LEU A 709 20.35 -37.26 -7.54
N PRO A 710 21.63 -37.65 -7.50
CA PRO A 710 22.35 -38.14 -8.66
C PRO A 710 21.67 -39.38 -9.26
N ASP A 711 21.67 -39.49 -10.59
CA ASP A 711 21.11 -40.64 -11.28
C ASP A 711 21.83 -41.93 -10.85
N MET A 712 21.10 -42.82 -10.18
CA MET A 712 21.63 -44.09 -9.67
C MET A 712 22.19 -45.00 -10.78
N ARG A 713 21.85 -44.74 -12.05
CA ARG A 713 22.25 -45.56 -13.21
C ARG A 713 23.73 -45.45 -13.60
N GLN A 714 24.42 -44.33 -13.34
CA GLN A 714 25.83 -44.21 -13.75
C GLN A 714 26.83 -44.72 -12.71
N THR A 715 26.46 -44.73 -11.43
CA THR A 715 27.35 -45.12 -10.33
C THR A 715 27.52 -46.63 -10.25
N GLN A 716 26.50 -47.41 -10.64
CA GLN A 716 26.59 -48.88 -10.69
C GLN A 716 27.38 -49.38 -11.91
N LEU A 717 27.22 -48.77 -13.09
CA LEU A 717 27.99 -49.16 -14.29
C LEU A 717 29.48 -48.84 -14.17
N LYS A 718 29.86 -47.70 -13.55
CA LYS A 718 31.27 -47.38 -13.27
C LYS A 718 31.89 -48.26 -12.17
N ARG A 719 31.09 -48.75 -11.22
CA ARG A 719 31.55 -49.68 -10.17
C ARG A 719 31.67 -51.13 -10.69
N LEU A 720 30.81 -51.54 -11.61
CA LEU A 720 30.85 -52.86 -12.25
C LEU A 720 31.94 -52.97 -13.33
N SER A 721 32.23 -51.89 -14.08
CA SER A 721 33.31 -51.91 -15.08
C SER A 721 34.71 -51.91 -14.45
N LYS A 722 34.89 -51.32 -13.26
CA LYS A 722 36.15 -51.36 -12.50
C LYS A 722 36.39 -52.68 -11.77
N LYS A 723 35.34 -53.46 -11.46
CA LYS A 723 35.48 -54.79 -10.82
C LYS A 723 35.82 -55.92 -11.79
N ARG A 724 35.54 -55.79 -13.10
CA ARG A 724 35.87 -56.83 -14.10
C ARG A 724 37.32 -56.87 -14.58
N LYS A 725 38.18 -55.92 -14.18
CA LYS A 725 39.61 -55.87 -14.56
C LYS A 725 40.60 -56.30 -13.46
N ARG A 726 40.16 -56.85 -12.32
CA ARG A 726 41.06 -57.11 -11.17
C ARG A 726 41.05 -58.51 -10.54
N HIS A 727 40.38 -59.51 -11.11
CA HIS A 727 40.48 -60.88 -10.57
C HIS A 727 40.74 -61.93 -11.66
N LEU A 728 42.02 -62.10 -11.97
CA LEU A 728 42.60 -63.32 -12.54
C LEU A 728 43.98 -63.48 -11.88
N HIS A 729 43.97 -63.97 -10.63
CA HIS A 729 45.01 -64.86 -10.08
C HIS A 729 44.59 -65.35 -8.68
N ASP A 730 44.40 -66.67 -8.62
CA ASP A 730 44.69 -67.60 -7.52
C ASP A 730 43.86 -67.68 -6.23
N PRO A 731 43.82 -68.90 -5.63
CA PRO A 731 42.65 -69.41 -4.90
C PRO A 731 42.92 -69.61 -3.40
N VAL A 732 41.87 -70.12 -2.72
CA VAL A 732 41.87 -70.98 -1.51
C VAL A 732 41.18 -70.41 -0.26
N THR A 733 40.21 -71.22 0.17
CA THR A 733 39.59 -71.44 1.49
C THR A 733 38.34 -70.69 1.94
N ILE A 734 37.31 -71.53 2.12
CA ILE A 734 36.00 -71.35 2.69
C ILE A 734 36.08 -71.11 4.21
N LYS A 735 35.30 -70.15 4.73
CA LYS A 735 34.59 -70.30 6.01
C LYS A 735 33.19 -69.70 5.88
N TYR A 736 32.20 -70.53 6.18
CA TYR A 736 30.80 -70.17 6.36
C TYR A 736 30.63 -69.31 7.62
N SER A 737 29.93 -68.19 7.51
CA SER A 737 29.12 -67.67 8.63
C SER A 737 27.81 -67.11 8.08
N THR A 738 26.74 -67.74 8.54
CA THR A 738 25.33 -67.45 8.34
C THR A 738 24.90 -66.09 8.88
N GLY A 739 23.97 -65.44 8.15
CA GLY A 739 22.78 -64.85 8.78
C GLY A 739 22.79 -63.35 9.09
N SER A 740 21.88 -62.67 8.39
CA SER A 740 20.86 -61.76 8.95
C SER A 740 21.09 -60.24 8.90
N ASN A 741 20.11 -59.60 8.24
CA ASN A 741 19.52 -58.28 8.49
C ASN A 741 20.33 -56.99 8.25
N TRP A 742 20.05 -56.33 7.13
CA TRP A 742 20.32 -54.89 6.88
C TRP A 742 19.09 -54.15 6.33
N TYR A 743 17.90 -54.44 6.89
CA TYR A 743 16.65 -53.74 6.59
C TYR A 743 16.13 -53.00 7.83
N GLN A 744 16.95 -52.16 8.48
CA GLN A 744 16.47 -51.38 9.64
C GLN A 744 17.31 -50.16 10.05
N GLN A 745 18.00 -49.47 9.14
CA GLN A 745 18.75 -48.25 9.48
C GLN A 745 18.61 -47.11 8.46
N LEU A 746 17.37 -46.74 8.14
CA LEU A 746 17.04 -45.45 7.49
C LEU A 746 15.72 -44.88 8.06
N ILE A 747 15.57 -44.97 9.38
CA ILE A 747 14.59 -44.21 10.15
C ILE A 747 15.34 -43.60 11.34
N THR A 748 15.86 -42.40 11.14
CA THR A 748 15.99 -41.36 12.18
C THR A 748 16.16 -40.02 11.48
#